data_AF-A0A3D3JSQ4-F1
#
_entry.id   AF-A0A3D3JSQ4-F1
#
_cell.length_a   1.000
_cell.length_b   1.000
_cell.length_c   1.000
_cell.angle_alpha   90.00
_cell.angle_beta   90.00
_cell.angle_gamma   90.00
#
_symmetry.space_group_name_H-M   'P 1'
#
loop_
_entity.id
_entity.type
_entity.pdbx_description
1 polymer ?
#
loop_
_entity_poly.entity_id
_entity_poly.type
_entity_poly.pdbx_seq_one_letter_code
_entity_poly.pdbx_strand_id
1 'polypeptide(L)'
;MRFRFLIRLFTGGAVILDRHIHMMNNCLIACVLLLSINTYAAPWHLEAWQARAVVEISRTVGGDVQTAAVKVMCQGRGQADGRDYRVLDRNGEMVPFELTFHDAAHYSLIAFRAAAAAAGQRYFVYFDNPDAQQDTRKVVRDPTPGSGAPTGNWTPRSGFVFSTIQRPEGANPETVEELRTMVAASTEKYGAQYQRRIADSRNPFGSSNYYISEYRGWIDIPHAGVYAFCTASNEASFSFIDGKDLAHWPGRHAAEKGMRGEFSKAIDLTAGRHYLEYYHEEVLLKQLAFLGWCPPGTRKGQFLPIPESLYTVPHAAAVTRYESPTSALLHFEPTIIDSIWPQQRSEGQYTRVRFEVGHPGAFPDGTTFHWAFGDGHTTTGASVQHVFTSLGHYNIQLSTGDAKVSWLLPVYEIQDVSDEITQGRPSEYAAIVETYDPNQLQPQALSEMAHLFAESERPRDARRVGRIFVDRFADSHSETAARINRLIALCALELGNEGIDDAIAAFQASILVETPAAERIDSIAQLIWLLGVKRGQPETTEALLRQIEAIAQSSVVDDQVRAAYRRAINAAGDTAIWHGDRTTARGFYKRVELLRGHHIPSQVRAARIGAYPNAIREFLASGNYGAALEIVNEWEEKFASDKIKGHTFFWRGTILARRQQHQDAARYLARAIGLATGASFEPEARWQLAMALEQLGRHKDAQVELAKLLAIGMNDEFTDMAREKLKEQQ
;
A
#
# COMPACT_ATOMS: atom_id res chain seq x y z
N MET A 1 40.76 0.59 -19.04
CA MET A 1 41.08 1.35 -20.26
C MET A 1 40.68 2.80 -20.01
N ARG A 2 41.66 3.70 -19.88
CA ARG A 2 41.52 5.13 -19.49
C ARG A 2 41.33 6.00 -20.74
N PHE A 3 40.70 7.18 -20.62
CA PHE A 3 41.09 8.52 -21.17
C PHE A 3 39.86 9.46 -21.07
N ARG A 4 39.77 10.42 -20.12
CA ARG A 4 40.36 11.78 -19.99
C ARG A 4 39.88 12.85 -20.99
N PHE A 5 39.13 13.81 -20.43
CA PHE A 5 38.98 15.25 -20.71
C PHE A 5 39.92 15.94 -21.71
N LEU A 6 39.38 16.91 -22.48
CA LEU A 6 39.99 18.25 -22.60
C LEU A 6 38.98 19.33 -23.04
N ILE A 7 38.91 20.42 -22.25
CA ILE A 7 38.32 21.73 -22.54
C ILE A 7 39.46 22.63 -23.07
N ARG A 8 39.18 23.53 -24.04
CA ARG A 8 40.05 24.68 -24.34
C ARG A 8 39.23 25.95 -24.56
N LEU A 9 39.48 26.91 -23.67
CA LEU A 9 39.17 28.34 -23.77
C LEU A 9 40.15 29.03 -24.74
N PHE A 10 39.68 30.06 -25.43
CA PHE A 10 40.50 31.21 -25.83
C PHE A 10 39.73 32.52 -25.62
N THR A 11 40.38 33.40 -24.84
CA THR A 11 40.21 34.85 -24.62
C THR A 11 40.32 35.64 -25.94
N GLY A 12 39.85 36.87 -26.15
CA GLY A 12 39.28 37.94 -25.34
C GLY A 12 39.28 39.25 -26.18
N GLY A 13 38.76 40.36 -25.64
CA GLY A 13 39.08 41.73 -26.11
C GLY A 13 37.89 42.58 -26.56
N ALA A 14 37.55 43.59 -25.77
CA ALA A 14 36.62 44.69 -26.06
C ALA A 14 37.40 46.00 -26.30
N VAL A 15 36.97 46.86 -27.25
CA VAL A 15 37.21 48.33 -27.26
C VAL A 15 36.08 49.03 -28.05
N ILE A 16 35.70 50.21 -27.55
CA ILE A 16 34.56 51.11 -27.86
C ILE A 16 35.03 52.30 -28.75
N LEU A 17 34.09 52.94 -29.46
CA LEU A 17 33.93 54.38 -29.87
C LEU A 17 33.77 54.55 -31.40
N ASP A 18 33.04 55.51 -31.98
CA ASP A 18 31.91 56.41 -31.68
C ASP A 18 31.76 57.31 -32.95
N ARG A 19 30.57 57.91 -33.14
CA ARG A 19 30.17 59.03 -34.02
C ARG A 19 29.89 58.81 -35.51
N HIS A 20 28.63 59.06 -35.86
CA HIS A 20 28.25 60.29 -36.58
C HIS A 20 26.76 60.64 -36.36
N ILE A 21 26.50 61.90 -36.00
CA ILE A 21 25.18 62.55 -35.83
C ILE A 21 25.07 63.64 -36.92
N HIS A 22 23.97 63.70 -37.68
CA HIS A 22 23.17 64.92 -37.89
C HIS A 22 21.87 64.69 -38.71
N MET A 23 20.76 65.04 -38.05
CA MET A 23 19.51 65.69 -38.50
C MET A 23 18.84 65.28 -39.83
N MET A 24 17.60 64.79 -39.73
CA MET A 24 16.42 65.52 -40.23
C MET A 24 15.12 64.95 -39.63
N ASN A 25 14.37 65.83 -38.95
CA ASN A 25 12.98 65.62 -38.54
C ASN A 25 12.08 65.56 -39.79
N ASN A 26 11.18 64.58 -39.87
CA ASN A 26 9.84 64.78 -40.42
C ASN A 26 8.89 63.69 -39.92
N CYS A 27 7.69 64.15 -39.52
CA CYS A 27 6.61 63.42 -38.89
C CYS A 27 6.27 62.07 -39.53
N LEU A 28 6.14 61.03 -38.72
CA LEU A 28 5.30 59.88 -39.02
C LEU A 28 4.68 59.35 -37.71
N ILE A 29 3.36 59.47 -37.66
CA ILE A 29 2.47 58.83 -36.69
C ILE A 29 2.71 57.32 -36.79
N ALA A 30 3.41 56.74 -35.82
CA ALA A 30 3.55 55.29 -35.72
C ALA A 30 2.29 54.74 -35.05
N CYS A 31 1.38 54.19 -35.86
CA CYS A 31 0.41 53.21 -35.41
C CYS A 31 1.18 52.03 -34.81
N VAL A 32 1.26 51.98 -33.48
CA VAL A 32 1.61 50.75 -32.76
C VAL A 32 0.42 49.80 -32.96
N LEU A 33 0.53 48.95 -33.97
CA LEU A 33 -0.24 47.71 -34.05
C LEU A 33 0.15 46.86 -32.85
N LEU A 34 -0.58 47.03 -31.76
CA LEU A 34 -0.79 45.97 -30.78
C LEU A 34 -1.37 44.79 -31.54
N LEU A 35 -0.51 43.87 -31.99
CA LEU A 35 -0.88 42.50 -32.23
C LEU A 35 -1.27 41.91 -30.86
N SER A 36 -2.50 42.22 -30.45
CA SER A 36 -3.22 41.38 -29.51
C SER A 36 -3.20 39.99 -30.10
N ILE A 37 -2.47 39.08 -29.45
CA ILE A 37 -2.67 37.65 -29.62
C ILE A 37 -4.07 37.38 -29.07
N ASN A 38 -5.09 37.66 -29.88
CA ASN A 38 -6.40 37.07 -29.70
C ASN A 38 -6.20 35.59 -30.05
N THR A 39 -5.84 34.78 -29.06
CA THR A 39 -6.25 33.38 -29.06
C THR A 39 -7.78 33.41 -29.04
N TYR A 40 -8.40 33.45 -30.22
CA TYR A 40 -9.84 33.35 -30.37
C TYR A 40 -10.29 32.12 -29.58
N ALA A 41 -10.99 32.34 -28.46
CA ALA A 41 -11.72 31.28 -27.80
C ALA A 41 -12.63 30.64 -28.87
N ALA A 42 -12.54 29.33 -29.04
CA ALA A 42 -13.33 28.65 -30.06
C ALA A 42 -14.82 28.90 -29.79
N PRO A 43 -15.64 29.17 -30.83
CA PRO A 43 -17.04 29.52 -30.64
C PRO A 43 -17.80 28.44 -29.86
N TRP A 44 -18.77 28.86 -29.06
CA TRP A 44 -19.68 27.93 -28.38
C TRP A 44 -20.79 27.53 -29.34
N HIS A 45 -20.79 26.28 -29.79
CA HIS A 45 -21.68 25.83 -30.87
C HIS A 45 -23.08 25.40 -30.40
N LEU A 46 -23.22 24.98 -29.13
CA LEU A 46 -24.47 24.45 -28.58
C LEU A 46 -24.90 25.24 -27.34
N GLU A 47 -25.73 26.27 -27.51
CA GLU A 47 -26.11 27.23 -26.46
C GLU A 47 -26.75 26.59 -25.21
N ALA A 48 -27.49 25.49 -25.37
CA ALA A 48 -28.17 24.83 -24.25
C ALA A 48 -27.26 23.96 -23.37
N TRP A 49 -26.03 23.68 -23.80
CA TRP A 49 -25.06 22.87 -23.04
C TRP A 49 -24.22 23.74 -22.12
N GLN A 50 -23.93 23.24 -20.91
CA GLN A 50 -23.15 23.97 -19.90
C GLN A 50 -21.71 23.49 -19.78
N ALA A 51 -21.33 22.38 -20.42
CA ALA A 51 -19.97 21.86 -20.39
C ALA A 51 -19.50 21.37 -21.75
N ARG A 52 -18.21 21.59 -22.03
CA ARG A 52 -17.49 20.90 -23.10
C ARG A 52 -16.07 20.55 -22.72
N ALA A 53 -15.58 19.44 -23.27
CA ALA A 53 -14.16 19.12 -23.35
C ALA A 53 -13.64 19.51 -24.74
N VAL A 54 -12.52 20.23 -24.78
CA VAL A 54 -11.84 20.56 -26.02
C VAL A 54 -10.77 19.52 -26.29
N VAL A 55 -10.95 18.79 -27.38
CA VAL A 55 -10.21 17.57 -27.69
C VAL A 55 -9.28 17.83 -28.86
N GLU A 56 -8.04 17.39 -28.75
CA GLU A 56 -7.08 17.40 -29.86
C GLU A 56 -6.59 15.99 -30.17
N ILE A 57 -6.53 15.64 -31.44
CA ILE A 57 -5.85 14.40 -31.88
C ILE A 57 -4.37 14.57 -31.60
N SER A 58 -3.86 13.85 -30.61
CA SER A 58 -2.46 13.91 -30.18
C SER A 58 -1.57 13.04 -31.05
N ARG A 59 -2.07 11.89 -31.51
CA ARG A 59 -1.33 10.96 -32.37
C ARG A 59 -2.25 10.23 -33.34
N THR A 60 -1.88 10.26 -34.62
CA THR A 60 -2.55 9.48 -35.67
C THR A 60 -1.97 8.07 -35.76
N VAL A 61 -2.77 7.18 -36.35
CA VAL A 61 -2.42 5.79 -36.65
C VAL A 61 -2.47 5.68 -38.16
N GLY A 62 -1.55 4.94 -38.79
CA GLY A 62 -1.54 4.75 -40.23
C GLY A 62 -2.73 3.91 -40.73
N GLY A 63 -2.86 3.79 -42.06
CA GLY A 63 -3.91 2.99 -42.69
C GLY A 63 -5.23 3.73 -42.88
N ASP A 64 -6.33 2.99 -42.94
CA ASP A 64 -7.69 3.50 -43.20
C ASP A 64 -8.49 3.81 -41.93
N VAL A 65 -7.82 3.98 -40.79
CA VAL A 65 -8.46 4.26 -39.49
C VAL A 65 -9.23 5.57 -39.58
N GLN A 66 -10.52 5.54 -39.23
CA GLN A 66 -11.41 6.72 -39.23
C GLN A 66 -11.99 7.00 -37.85
N THR A 67 -11.40 6.43 -36.80
CA THR A 67 -11.88 6.54 -35.42
C THR A 67 -10.80 7.18 -34.58
N ALA A 68 -11.14 8.24 -33.87
CA ALA A 68 -10.34 8.79 -32.78
C ALA A 68 -11.00 8.43 -31.44
N ALA A 69 -10.20 8.34 -30.38
CA ALA A 69 -10.69 8.04 -29.05
C ALA A 69 -10.12 8.98 -27.98
N VAL A 70 -10.94 9.34 -27.01
CA VAL A 70 -10.60 10.24 -25.92
C VAL A 70 -11.29 9.80 -24.62
N LYS A 71 -10.61 10.02 -23.49
CA LYS A 71 -11.19 9.93 -22.15
C LYS A 71 -11.65 11.33 -21.71
N VAL A 72 -12.92 11.47 -21.31
CA VAL A 72 -13.52 12.75 -20.90
C VAL A 72 -14.04 12.63 -19.48
N MET A 73 -13.55 13.50 -18.60
CA MET A 73 -14.01 13.64 -17.21
C MET A 73 -15.36 14.35 -17.19
N CYS A 74 -16.41 13.65 -16.78
CA CYS A 74 -17.74 14.22 -16.65
C CYS A 74 -18.10 14.55 -15.19
N GLN A 75 -17.60 13.78 -14.22
CA GLN A 75 -17.66 14.08 -12.79
C GLN A 75 -19.03 14.58 -12.29
N GLY A 76 -20.08 13.85 -12.65
CA GLY A 76 -21.47 14.13 -12.27
C GLY A 76 -22.23 15.10 -13.18
N ARG A 77 -21.58 15.66 -14.22
CA ARG A 77 -22.22 16.61 -15.15
C ARG A 77 -22.95 15.94 -16.32
N GLY A 78 -22.52 14.74 -16.72
CA GLY A 78 -23.18 14.00 -17.80
C GLY A 78 -24.43 13.27 -17.29
N GLN A 79 -25.43 13.07 -18.15
CA GLN A 79 -26.59 12.24 -17.80
C GLN A 79 -26.20 10.76 -17.72
N ALA A 80 -26.86 9.97 -16.87
CA ALA A 80 -26.50 8.56 -16.60
C ALA A 80 -26.54 7.63 -17.82
N ASP A 81 -27.38 7.92 -18.82
CA ASP A 81 -27.46 7.21 -20.09
C ASP A 81 -26.56 7.84 -21.19
N GLY A 82 -25.90 8.96 -20.87
CA GLY A 82 -25.11 9.78 -21.76
C GLY A 82 -25.88 10.36 -22.95
N ARG A 83 -27.21 10.55 -22.85
CA ARG A 83 -28.04 11.08 -23.96
C ARG A 83 -27.72 12.53 -24.32
N ASP A 84 -27.12 13.25 -23.40
CA ASP A 84 -26.70 14.65 -23.54
C ASP A 84 -25.37 14.81 -24.30
N TYR A 85 -24.61 13.75 -24.52
CA TYR A 85 -23.31 13.87 -25.20
C TYR A 85 -23.48 14.29 -26.67
N ARG A 86 -22.62 15.19 -27.15
CA ARG A 86 -22.43 15.52 -28.58
C ARG A 86 -20.95 15.63 -28.89
N VAL A 87 -20.55 15.27 -30.11
CA VAL A 87 -19.19 15.49 -30.60
C VAL A 87 -19.25 16.33 -31.86
N LEU A 88 -18.52 17.45 -31.87
CA LEU A 88 -18.46 18.38 -32.98
C LEU A 88 -17.01 18.49 -33.45
N ASP A 89 -16.82 18.68 -34.76
CA ASP A 89 -15.52 19.04 -35.30
C ASP A 89 -15.17 20.52 -35.03
N ARG A 90 -14.01 20.96 -35.54
CA ARG A 90 -13.55 22.35 -35.36
C ARG A 90 -14.49 23.42 -35.93
N ASN A 91 -15.35 23.07 -36.89
CA ASN A 91 -16.27 23.97 -37.56
C ASN A 91 -17.67 23.96 -36.89
N GLY A 92 -17.87 23.12 -35.87
CA GLY A 92 -19.16 22.94 -35.21
C GLY A 92 -20.05 21.88 -35.87
N GLU A 93 -19.53 21.11 -36.83
CA GLU A 93 -20.30 20.05 -37.48
C GLU A 93 -20.35 18.80 -36.60
N MET A 94 -21.55 18.25 -36.43
CA MET A 94 -21.80 17.09 -35.58
C MET A 94 -21.23 15.82 -36.20
N VAL A 95 -20.39 15.10 -35.47
CA VAL A 95 -19.79 13.84 -35.90
C VAL A 95 -20.37 12.63 -35.16
N PRO A 96 -20.54 11.47 -35.82
CA PRO A 96 -20.92 10.24 -35.16
C PRO A 96 -19.92 9.82 -34.08
N PHE A 97 -20.44 9.26 -32.99
CA PHE A 97 -19.64 8.83 -31.84
C PHE A 97 -20.30 7.68 -31.08
N GLU A 98 -19.51 6.96 -30.29
CA GLU A 98 -19.92 5.92 -29.35
C GLU A 98 -19.34 6.25 -27.97
N LEU A 99 -20.16 6.11 -26.93
CA LEU A 99 -19.66 6.03 -25.55
C LEU A 99 -19.25 4.58 -25.27
N THR A 100 -18.02 4.23 -25.64
CA THR A 100 -17.47 2.88 -25.50
C THR A 100 -17.41 2.41 -24.04
N PHE A 101 -17.32 3.37 -23.12
CA PHE A 101 -17.58 3.25 -21.68
C PHE A 101 -18.18 4.56 -21.17
N HIS A 102 -19.11 4.49 -20.23
CA HIS A 102 -19.71 5.67 -19.62
C HIS A 102 -20.04 5.41 -18.15
N ASP A 103 -19.44 6.21 -17.29
CA ASP A 103 -19.82 6.38 -15.89
C ASP A 103 -19.99 7.87 -15.61
N ALA A 104 -21.24 8.30 -15.45
CA ALA A 104 -21.57 9.70 -15.22
C ALA A 104 -20.86 10.29 -13.98
N ALA A 105 -20.59 9.48 -12.95
CA ALA A 105 -19.94 9.94 -11.73
C ALA A 105 -18.45 10.27 -11.93
N HIS A 106 -17.79 9.68 -12.93
CA HIS A 106 -16.34 9.80 -13.11
C HIS A 106 -15.99 10.26 -14.53
N TYR A 107 -16.00 9.36 -15.51
CA TYR A 107 -15.56 9.64 -16.87
C TYR A 107 -16.24 8.77 -17.93
N SER A 108 -16.08 9.18 -19.18
CA SER A 108 -16.48 8.44 -20.37
C SER A 108 -15.28 8.17 -21.28
N LEU A 109 -15.25 6.99 -21.89
CA LEU A 109 -14.41 6.72 -23.06
C LEU A 109 -15.25 6.90 -24.32
N ILE A 110 -14.81 7.80 -25.19
CA ILE A 110 -15.57 8.18 -26.38
C ILE A 110 -14.76 7.81 -27.61
N ALA A 111 -15.36 7.05 -28.52
CA ALA A 111 -14.85 6.83 -29.86
C ALA A 111 -15.67 7.67 -30.84
N PHE A 112 -15.03 8.44 -31.71
CA PHE A 112 -15.73 9.34 -32.65
C PHE A 112 -15.10 9.32 -34.03
N ARG A 113 -15.90 9.71 -35.03
CA ARG A 113 -15.47 9.70 -36.42
C ARG A 113 -14.45 10.82 -36.69
N ALA A 114 -13.28 10.43 -37.20
CA ALA A 114 -12.20 11.31 -37.62
C ALA A 114 -11.64 10.82 -38.98
N ALA A 115 -12.41 10.99 -40.05
CA ALA A 115 -12.10 10.40 -41.37
C ALA A 115 -10.87 10.99 -42.07
N ALA A 116 -10.43 12.19 -41.69
CA ALA A 116 -9.25 12.86 -42.22
C ALA A 116 -8.36 13.34 -41.07
N ALA A 117 -8.07 12.43 -40.14
CA ALA A 117 -7.37 12.74 -38.89
C ALA A 117 -5.96 13.31 -39.14
N ALA A 118 -5.67 14.44 -38.53
CA ALA A 118 -4.34 15.02 -38.44
C ALA A 118 -3.98 15.32 -36.97
N ALA A 119 -2.70 15.22 -36.62
CA ALA A 119 -2.24 15.65 -35.30
C ALA A 119 -2.55 17.15 -35.09
N GLY A 120 -3.04 17.50 -33.91
CA GLY A 120 -3.52 18.84 -33.57
C GLY A 120 -4.93 19.17 -34.10
N GLN A 121 -5.59 18.26 -34.80
CA GLN A 121 -6.98 18.47 -35.22
C GLN A 121 -7.91 18.52 -34.01
N ARG A 122 -8.71 19.58 -33.95
CA ARG A 122 -9.61 19.89 -32.83
C ARG A 122 -11.02 19.34 -33.01
N TYR A 123 -11.59 18.93 -31.90
CA TYR A 123 -12.97 18.50 -31.71
C TYR A 123 -13.49 19.07 -30.39
N PHE A 124 -14.82 19.09 -30.24
CA PHE A 124 -15.49 19.51 -29.02
C PHE A 124 -16.46 18.42 -28.58
N VAL A 125 -16.32 17.94 -27.35
CA VAL A 125 -17.27 17.01 -26.75
C VAL A 125 -18.14 17.79 -25.78
N TYR A 126 -19.42 17.95 -26.08
CA TYR A 126 -20.40 18.63 -25.23
C TYR A 126 -21.15 17.63 -24.35
N PHE A 127 -21.44 18.03 -23.12
CA PHE A 127 -22.26 17.32 -22.13
C PHE A 127 -22.85 18.35 -21.14
N ASP A 128 -23.58 17.93 -20.11
CA ASP A 128 -24.24 18.83 -19.14
C ASP A 128 -25.42 19.61 -19.75
N ASN A 129 -26.35 18.85 -20.34
CA ASN A 129 -27.66 19.34 -20.72
C ASN A 129 -28.74 18.36 -20.22
N PRO A 130 -29.48 18.68 -19.13
CA PRO A 130 -30.47 17.77 -18.54
C PRO A 130 -31.69 17.52 -19.46
N ASP A 131 -32.00 18.45 -20.36
CA ASP A 131 -33.16 18.39 -21.25
C ASP A 131 -32.86 17.74 -22.62
N ALA A 132 -31.59 17.39 -22.85
CA ALA A 132 -31.17 16.79 -24.11
C ALA A 132 -31.83 15.44 -24.37
N GLN A 133 -32.33 15.26 -25.58
CA GLN A 133 -32.74 13.96 -26.11
C GLN A 133 -31.54 13.22 -26.71
N GLN A 134 -31.64 11.90 -26.85
CA GLN A 134 -30.61 11.06 -27.47
C GLN A 134 -30.30 11.53 -28.91
N ASP A 135 -29.03 11.75 -29.24
CA ASP A 135 -28.61 12.05 -30.62
C ASP A 135 -28.72 10.81 -31.50
N THR A 136 -29.24 10.95 -32.72
CA THR A 136 -29.31 9.86 -33.70
C THR A 136 -27.95 9.45 -34.27
N ARG A 137 -26.91 10.28 -34.09
CA ARG A 137 -25.51 10.00 -34.45
C ARG A 137 -24.74 9.29 -33.34
N LYS A 138 -25.30 9.22 -32.12
CA LYS A 138 -24.74 8.39 -31.05
C LYS A 138 -25.01 6.93 -31.38
N VAL A 139 -23.94 6.18 -31.59
CA VAL A 139 -23.99 4.73 -31.74
C VAL A 139 -24.29 4.14 -30.37
N VAL A 140 -25.37 3.35 -30.28
CA VAL A 140 -25.77 2.64 -29.07
C VAL A 140 -25.41 1.18 -29.23
N ARG A 141 -24.58 0.68 -28.33
CA ARG A 141 -24.22 -0.73 -28.27
C ARG A 141 -25.23 -1.48 -27.39
N ASP A 142 -25.61 -2.68 -27.82
CA ASP A 142 -26.31 -3.63 -26.97
C ASP A 142 -25.35 -4.09 -25.85
N PRO A 143 -25.68 -3.87 -24.56
CA PRO A 143 -24.81 -4.29 -23.47
C PRO A 143 -24.80 -5.82 -23.28
N THR A 144 -25.73 -6.56 -23.88
CA THR A 144 -25.88 -8.01 -23.68
C THR A 144 -24.65 -8.79 -24.14
N PRO A 145 -24.04 -9.64 -23.29
CA PRO A 145 -22.96 -10.52 -23.71
C PRO A 145 -23.24 -11.32 -24.98
N GLY A 146 -22.33 -11.19 -25.96
CA GLY A 146 -22.41 -11.88 -27.25
C GLY A 146 -23.33 -11.19 -28.27
N SER A 147 -23.69 -9.93 -28.07
CA SER A 147 -24.49 -9.16 -29.03
C SER A 147 -23.74 -8.82 -30.33
N GLY A 148 -22.41 -8.91 -30.33
CA GLY A 148 -21.56 -8.52 -31.46
C GLY A 148 -21.37 -7.01 -31.58
N ALA A 149 -20.89 -6.59 -32.75
CA ALA A 149 -20.57 -5.19 -33.02
C ALA A 149 -21.81 -4.29 -33.00
N PRO A 150 -21.68 -3.03 -32.55
CA PRO A 150 -22.79 -2.09 -32.61
C PRO A 150 -23.20 -1.79 -34.06
N THR A 151 -24.50 -1.73 -34.31
CA THR A 151 -25.09 -1.48 -35.62
C THR A 151 -25.52 -0.03 -35.77
N GLY A 152 -25.21 0.60 -36.90
CA GLY A 152 -25.64 1.97 -37.20
C GLY A 152 -25.09 2.48 -38.53
N ASN A 153 -25.42 3.73 -38.87
CA ASN A 153 -24.90 4.40 -40.08
C ASN A 153 -23.37 4.61 -40.04
N TRP A 154 -22.79 4.58 -38.85
CA TRP A 154 -21.36 4.56 -38.61
C TRP A 154 -21.11 3.66 -37.39
N THR A 155 -20.01 2.93 -37.40
CA THR A 155 -19.56 2.08 -36.30
C THR A 155 -18.06 2.35 -36.09
N PRO A 156 -17.60 2.63 -34.87
CA PRO A 156 -16.17 2.80 -34.62
C PRO A 156 -15.48 1.45 -34.81
N ARG A 157 -14.84 1.25 -35.96
CA ARG A 157 -14.14 0.00 -36.32
C ARG A 157 -12.69 -0.05 -35.82
N SER A 158 -12.39 0.63 -34.73
CA SER A 158 -11.06 0.62 -34.11
C SER A 158 -11.15 0.88 -32.62
N GLY A 159 -10.36 0.12 -31.85
CA GLY A 159 -10.32 0.17 -30.40
C GLY A 159 -10.83 -1.11 -29.76
N PHE A 160 -10.24 -1.41 -28.61
CA PHE A 160 -10.56 -2.56 -27.78
C PHE A 160 -10.57 -2.07 -26.33
N VAL A 161 -11.72 -2.15 -25.68
CA VAL A 161 -11.96 -1.60 -24.34
C VAL A 161 -12.02 -2.73 -23.35
N PHE A 162 -11.23 -2.59 -22.28
CA PHE A 162 -11.33 -3.38 -21.07
C PHE A 162 -12.01 -2.53 -20.00
N SER A 163 -13.13 -3.02 -19.46
CA SER A 163 -13.82 -2.45 -18.31
C SER A 163 -14.06 -3.49 -17.25
N THR A 164 -14.27 -3.05 -16.01
CA THR A 164 -14.69 -3.94 -14.92
C THR A 164 -15.91 -3.39 -14.22
N ILE A 165 -16.80 -4.29 -13.85
CA ILE A 165 -18.05 -3.99 -13.14
C ILE A 165 -18.15 -4.87 -11.89
N GLN A 166 -19.00 -4.48 -10.95
CA GLN A 166 -19.30 -5.29 -9.79
C GLN A 166 -19.91 -6.62 -10.21
N ARG A 167 -19.49 -7.70 -9.55
CA ARG A 167 -20.17 -8.99 -9.63
C ARG A 167 -21.22 -9.08 -8.51
N PRO A 168 -22.50 -9.27 -8.84
CA PRO A 168 -23.53 -9.55 -7.83
C PRO A 168 -23.21 -10.83 -7.02
N GLU A 169 -23.73 -10.91 -5.79
CA GLU A 169 -23.67 -12.15 -5.01
C GLU A 169 -24.44 -13.29 -5.70
N GLY A 170 -23.95 -14.53 -5.55
CA GLY A 170 -24.59 -15.70 -6.14
C GLY A 170 -23.61 -16.72 -6.71
N ALA A 171 -24.16 -17.81 -7.25
CA ALA A 171 -23.39 -18.86 -7.92
C ALA A 171 -22.72 -18.33 -9.20
N ASN A 172 -21.58 -18.93 -9.56
CA ASN A 172 -20.94 -18.67 -10.85
C ASN A 172 -21.92 -19.02 -12.00
N PRO A 173 -21.91 -18.28 -13.11
CA PRO A 173 -22.77 -18.58 -14.24
C PRO A 173 -22.32 -19.87 -14.92
N GLU A 174 -23.26 -20.81 -15.07
CA GLU A 174 -23.09 -22.09 -15.76
C GLU A 174 -23.46 -21.98 -17.25
N THR A 175 -24.15 -20.91 -17.65
CA THR A 175 -24.61 -20.68 -19.03
C THR A 175 -24.41 -19.22 -19.47
N VAL A 176 -24.46 -18.98 -20.79
CA VAL A 176 -24.44 -17.62 -21.36
C VAL A 176 -25.61 -16.79 -20.86
N GLU A 177 -26.79 -17.39 -20.65
CA GLU A 177 -27.97 -16.67 -20.17
C GLU A 177 -27.83 -16.25 -18.70
N GLU A 178 -27.20 -17.09 -17.88
CA GLU A 178 -26.85 -16.74 -16.50
C GLU A 178 -25.78 -15.63 -16.46
N LEU A 179 -24.77 -15.67 -17.34
CA LEU A 179 -23.83 -14.55 -17.48
C LEU A 179 -24.55 -13.25 -17.83
N ARG A 180 -25.45 -13.28 -18.82
CA ARG A 180 -26.22 -12.10 -19.25
C ARG A 180 -27.04 -11.53 -18.09
N THR A 181 -27.71 -12.40 -17.34
CA THR A 181 -28.46 -12.02 -16.14
C THR A 181 -27.54 -11.37 -15.10
N MET A 182 -26.38 -11.96 -14.86
CA MET A 182 -25.40 -11.46 -13.88
C MET A 182 -24.82 -10.09 -14.27
N VAL A 183 -24.43 -9.91 -15.53
CA VAL A 183 -23.93 -8.62 -16.06
C VAL A 183 -25.01 -7.55 -15.98
N ALA A 184 -26.26 -7.87 -16.33
CA ALA A 184 -27.38 -6.94 -16.25
C ALA A 184 -27.75 -6.55 -14.81
N ALA A 185 -27.46 -7.40 -13.83
CA ALA A 185 -27.70 -7.15 -12.41
C ALA A 185 -26.59 -6.34 -11.72
N SER A 186 -25.47 -6.07 -12.40
CA SER A 186 -24.38 -5.26 -11.84
C SER A 186 -24.83 -3.81 -11.61
N THR A 187 -24.56 -3.28 -10.42
CA THR A 187 -24.96 -1.92 -10.04
C THR A 187 -23.82 -0.90 -10.04
N GLU A 188 -22.56 -1.37 -10.15
CA GLU A 188 -21.38 -0.50 -10.08
C GLU A 188 -20.41 -0.78 -11.22
N LYS A 189 -19.78 0.30 -11.70
CA LYS A 189 -18.68 0.27 -12.66
C LYS A 189 -17.42 0.74 -11.95
N TYR A 190 -16.34 -0.01 -12.04
CA TYR A 190 -15.08 0.39 -11.40
C TYR A 190 -14.23 1.25 -12.36
N GLY A 191 -14.24 0.96 -13.65
CA GLY A 191 -13.51 1.73 -14.64
C GLY A 191 -13.35 1.03 -15.98
N ALA A 192 -12.69 1.72 -16.91
CA ALA A 192 -12.34 1.22 -18.22
C ALA A 192 -11.13 1.92 -18.83
N GLN A 193 -10.43 1.21 -19.71
CA GLN A 193 -9.37 1.74 -20.55
C GLN A 193 -9.33 1.05 -21.92
N TYR A 194 -8.65 1.66 -22.88
CA TYR A 194 -8.27 0.96 -24.10
C TYR A 194 -7.11 0.01 -23.82
N GLN A 195 -7.20 -1.22 -24.31
CA GLN A 195 -6.20 -2.27 -24.10
C GLN A 195 -5.91 -3.02 -25.40
N ARG A 196 -4.85 -3.82 -25.43
CA ARG A 196 -4.39 -4.56 -26.61
C ARG A 196 -4.04 -6.02 -26.28
N ARG A 197 -4.69 -6.59 -25.28
CA ARG A 197 -4.53 -7.97 -24.82
C ARG A 197 -5.75 -8.39 -23.99
N ILE A 198 -5.91 -9.70 -23.80
CA ILE A 198 -6.75 -10.32 -22.76
C ILE A 198 -5.83 -11.28 -22.02
N ALA A 199 -5.18 -10.78 -20.96
CA ALA A 199 -4.15 -11.51 -20.21
C ALA A 199 -3.92 -10.84 -18.86
N ASP A 200 -5.00 -10.62 -18.12
CA ASP A 200 -5.00 -9.82 -16.91
C ASP A 200 -5.29 -10.72 -15.70
N SER A 201 -4.59 -10.48 -14.59
CA SER A 201 -4.64 -11.32 -13.40
C SER A 201 -5.27 -10.61 -12.20
N ARG A 202 -5.99 -9.50 -12.45
CA ARG A 202 -6.59 -8.63 -11.42
C ARG A 202 -7.53 -7.58 -12.01
N ASN A 203 -8.23 -6.87 -11.13
CA ASN A 203 -8.96 -5.64 -11.45
C ASN A 203 -8.04 -4.40 -11.29
N PRO A 204 -7.73 -3.62 -12.35
CA PRO A 204 -6.90 -2.41 -12.22
C PRO A 204 -7.69 -1.18 -11.75
N PHE A 205 -9.02 -1.27 -11.65
CA PHE A 205 -9.90 -0.13 -11.36
C PHE A 205 -10.56 -0.21 -9.98
N GLY A 206 -10.39 -1.32 -9.26
CA GLY A 206 -11.10 -1.57 -8.02
C GLY A 206 -10.63 -2.85 -7.34
N SER A 207 -11.44 -3.30 -6.37
CA SER A 207 -11.24 -4.59 -5.71
C SER A 207 -11.11 -5.72 -6.72
N SER A 208 -10.14 -6.60 -6.50
CA SER A 208 -10.04 -7.84 -7.27
C SER A 208 -11.03 -8.90 -6.76
N ASN A 209 -11.67 -8.72 -5.61
CA ASN A 209 -12.76 -9.60 -5.18
C ASN A 209 -14.10 -9.16 -5.80
N TYR A 210 -14.93 -10.13 -6.18
CA TYR A 210 -16.31 -9.94 -6.69
C TYR A 210 -16.43 -8.92 -7.84
N TYR A 211 -15.80 -9.19 -8.98
CA TYR A 211 -15.93 -8.36 -10.17
C TYR A 211 -16.08 -9.18 -11.45
N ILE A 212 -16.52 -8.50 -12.51
CA ILE A 212 -16.57 -9.03 -13.86
C ILE A 212 -15.69 -8.16 -14.74
N SER A 213 -14.76 -8.78 -15.45
CA SER A 213 -14.02 -8.17 -16.55
C SER A 213 -14.84 -8.26 -17.83
N GLU A 214 -14.98 -7.14 -18.53
CA GLU A 214 -15.57 -7.06 -19.86
C GLU A 214 -14.53 -6.53 -20.85
N TYR A 215 -14.23 -7.31 -21.88
CA TYR A 215 -13.36 -6.92 -22.98
C TYR A 215 -14.17 -6.89 -24.25
N ARG A 216 -14.23 -5.76 -24.94
CA ARG A 216 -15.01 -5.62 -26.19
C ARG A 216 -14.30 -4.73 -27.18
N GLY A 217 -14.27 -5.13 -28.45
CA GLY A 217 -13.82 -4.27 -29.55
C GLY A 217 -13.28 -5.03 -30.74
N TRP A 218 -12.38 -4.42 -31.49
CA TRP A 218 -11.99 -4.91 -32.81
C TRP A 218 -10.60 -5.50 -32.85
N ILE A 219 -10.49 -6.67 -33.47
CA ILE A 219 -9.23 -7.30 -33.86
C ILE A 219 -9.15 -7.45 -35.38
N ASP A 220 -7.94 -7.42 -35.93
CA ASP A 220 -7.66 -7.70 -37.33
C ASP A 220 -7.18 -9.14 -37.51
N ILE A 221 -7.94 -9.93 -38.27
CA ILE A 221 -7.57 -11.28 -38.68
C ILE A 221 -6.77 -11.20 -39.99
N PRO A 222 -5.50 -11.64 -40.01
CA PRO A 222 -4.62 -11.39 -41.15
C PRO A 222 -4.99 -12.20 -42.40
N HIS A 223 -5.49 -13.43 -42.22
CA HIS A 223 -5.78 -14.35 -43.32
C HIS A 223 -7.08 -15.10 -43.03
N ALA A 224 -7.84 -15.40 -44.08
CA ALA A 224 -9.01 -16.27 -43.93
C ALA A 224 -8.57 -17.70 -43.60
N GLY A 225 -9.34 -18.40 -42.79
CA GLY A 225 -9.12 -19.81 -42.47
C GLY A 225 -9.65 -20.24 -41.12
N VAL A 226 -9.33 -21.48 -40.75
CA VAL A 226 -9.76 -22.07 -39.48
C VAL A 226 -8.79 -21.69 -38.36
N TYR A 227 -9.30 -20.91 -37.41
CA TYR A 227 -8.64 -20.58 -36.16
C TYR A 227 -9.19 -21.46 -35.04
N ALA A 228 -8.45 -21.65 -33.96
CA ALA A 228 -9.01 -22.09 -32.70
C ALA A 228 -8.67 -21.09 -31.59
N PHE A 229 -9.62 -20.83 -30.70
CA PHE A 229 -9.41 -19.98 -29.53
C PHE A 229 -9.54 -20.79 -28.26
N CYS A 230 -8.79 -20.45 -27.22
CA CYS A 230 -8.87 -21.09 -25.91
C CYS A 230 -8.99 -20.06 -24.80
N THR A 231 -9.66 -20.42 -23.71
CA THR A 231 -9.68 -19.65 -22.48
C THR A 231 -8.89 -20.35 -21.37
N ALA A 232 -8.18 -19.57 -20.55
CA ALA A 232 -7.67 -20.01 -19.26
C ALA A 232 -8.07 -18.97 -18.23
N SER A 233 -8.93 -19.36 -17.29
CA SER A 233 -9.42 -18.46 -16.26
C SER A 233 -9.57 -19.11 -14.89
N ASN A 234 -9.43 -18.28 -13.86
CA ASN A 234 -10.01 -18.61 -12.57
C ASN A 234 -11.50 -18.27 -12.66
N GLU A 235 -12.38 -19.16 -12.22
CA GLU A 235 -13.83 -18.95 -12.29
C GLU A 235 -14.32 -18.70 -13.75
N ALA A 236 -15.59 -18.32 -13.93
CA ALA A 236 -16.25 -18.47 -15.23
C ALA A 236 -15.70 -17.51 -16.30
N SER A 237 -15.56 -17.99 -17.54
CA SER A 237 -15.21 -17.16 -18.69
C SER A 237 -16.02 -17.48 -19.93
N PHE A 238 -16.32 -16.45 -20.71
CA PHE A 238 -17.12 -16.56 -21.93
C PHE A 238 -16.56 -15.65 -23.01
N SER A 239 -16.50 -16.13 -24.25
CA SER A 239 -16.04 -15.32 -25.36
C SER A 239 -16.89 -15.47 -26.59
N PHE A 240 -16.93 -14.41 -27.39
CA PHE A 240 -17.73 -14.31 -28.60
C PHE A 240 -16.92 -13.60 -29.69
N ILE A 241 -17.18 -13.95 -30.95
CA ILE A 241 -16.62 -13.23 -32.09
C ILE A 241 -17.72 -13.02 -33.13
N ASP A 242 -17.94 -11.76 -33.52
CA ASP A 242 -19.06 -11.31 -34.36
C ASP A 242 -20.44 -11.80 -33.86
N GLY A 243 -20.62 -11.79 -32.54
CA GLY A 243 -21.86 -12.27 -31.90
C GLY A 243 -22.05 -13.79 -31.92
N LYS A 244 -21.04 -14.57 -32.32
CA LYS A 244 -21.05 -16.03 -32.29
C LYS A 244 -20.22 -16.54 -31.12
N ASP A 245 -20.71 -17.59 -30.47
CA ASP A 245 -20.00 -18.30 -29.40
C ASP A 245 -18.59 -18.72 -29.83
N LEU A 246 -17.61 -18.42 -28.99
CA LEU A 246 -16.22 -18.79 -29.15
C LEU A 246 -15.83 -19.81 -28.05
N ALA A 247 -14.81 -19.56 -27.23
CA ALA A 247 -14.41 -20.45 -26.13
C ALA A 247 -15.11 -20.02 -24.83
N HIS A 248 -15.86 -20.94 -24.23
CA HIS A 248 -16.48 -20.75 -22.91
C HIS A 248 -15.91 -21.77 -21.93
N TRP A 249 -15.79 -21.34 -20.68
CA TRP A 249 -15.52 -22.20 -19.54
C TRP A 249 -16.39 -21.71 -18.38
N PRO A 250 -17.64 -22.18 -18.31
CA PRO A 250 -18.59 -21.75 -17.29
C PRO A 250 -18.30 -22.41 -15.93
N GLY A 251 -18.94 -21.88 -14.89
CA GLY A 251 -18.89 -22.43 -13.54
C GLY A 251 -17.58 -22.14 -12.80
N ARG A 252 -17.41 -22.83 -11.67
CA ARG A 252 -16.31 -22.62 -10.73
C ARG A 252 -15.10 -23.53 -11.00
N HIS A 253 -13.93 -22.94 -11.21
CA HIS A 253 -12.68 -23.67 -11.45
C HIS A 253 -11.43 -22.82 -11.26
N ALA A 254 -10.27 -23.46 -11.36
CA ALA A 254 -8.96 -22.83 -11.29
C ALA A 254 -8.28 -22.84 -12.67
N ALA A 255 -7.57 -21.77 -13.01
CA ALA A 255 -6.97 -21.53 -14.32
C ALA A 255 -6.03 -22.65 -14.79
N GLU A 256 -5.36 -23.34 -13.86
CA GLU A 256 -4.38 -24.38 -14.16
C GLU A 256 -4.96 -25.51 -15.02
N LYS A 257 -6.28 -25.75 -14.97
CA LYS A 257 -6.96 -26.79 -15.76
C LYS A 257 -7.19 -26.41 -17.24
N GLY A 258 -7.04 -25.14 -17.62
CA GLY A 258 -7.23 -24.65 -18.99
C GLY A 258 -5.95 -24.14 -19.66
N MET A 259 -4.82 -24.17 -18.95
CA MET A 259 -3.55 -23.59 -19.41
C MET A 259 -2.97 -24.20 -20.70
N ARG A 260 -3.44 -25.38 -21.12
CA ARG A 260 -3.00 -26.03 -22.36
C ARG A 260 -4.04 -25.96 -23.47
N GLY A 261 -5.11 -25.17 -23.26
CA GLY A 261 -6.20 -24.98 -24.20
C GLY A 261 -7.24 -26.09 -24.19
N GLU A 262 -7.41 -26.74 -23.03
CA GLU A 262 -8.45 -27.75 -22.77
C GLU A 262 -9.86 -27.24 -23.10
N PHE A 263 -10.09 -25.94 -22.88
CA PHE A 263 -11.34 -25.24 -23.17
C PHE A 263 -11.14 -24.37 -24.41
N SER A 264 -11.40 -24.96 -25.57
CA SER A 264 -11.18 -24.31 -26.86
C SER A 264 -12.28 -24.59 -27.87
N LYS A 265 -12.41 -23.68 -28.85
CA LYS A 265 -13.34 -23.81 -29.97
C LYS A 265 -12.67 -23.40 -31.27
N ALA A 266 -12.86 -24.22 -32.30
CA ALA A 266 -12.46 -23.89 -33.67
C ALA A 266 -13.55 -23.07 -34.37
N ILE A 267 -13.13 -22.11 -35.19
CA ILE A 267 -14.01 -21.23 -35.96
C ILE A 267 -13.35 -20.84 -37.28
N ASP A 268 -14.15 -20.76 -38.34
CA ASP A 268 -13.71 -20.24 -39.63
C ASP A 268 -13.91 -18.72 -39.66
N LEU A 269 -12.84 -17.98 -39.99
CA LEU A 269 -12.82 -16.52 -40.02
C LEU A 269 -12.39 -16.04 -41.40
N THR A 270 -12.94 -14.89 -41.79
CA THR A 270 -12.47 -14.15 -42.96
C THR A 270 -11.25 -13.31 -42.61
N ALA A 271 -10.48 -12.87 -43.61
CA ALA A 271 -9.48 -11.83 -43.37
C ALA A 271 -10.18 -10.48 -43.12
N GLY A 272 -9.65 -9.68 -42.21
CA GLY A 272 -10.15 -8.33 -41.91
C GLY A 272 -10.62 -8.16 -40.46
N ARG A 273 -11.43 -7.13 -40.23
CA ARG A 273 -11.90 -6.73 -38.90
C ARG A 273 -12.99 -7.67 -38.37
N HIS A 274 -12.77 -8.20 -37.19
CA HIS A 274 -13.72 -9.00 -36.43
C HIS A 274 -13.96 -8.36 -35.06
N TYR A 275 -15.19 -8.45 -34.55
CA TYR A 275 -15.55 -7.90 -33.24
C TYR A 275 -15.44 -8.98 -32.17
N LEU A 276 -14.52 -8.82 -31.24
CA LEU A 276 -14.21 -9.76 -30.18
C LEU A 276 -14.82 -9.28 -28.86
N GLU A 277 -15.44 -10.22 -28.14
CA GLU A 277 -15.88 -10.05 -26.77
C GLU A 277 -15.29 -11.15 -25.88
N TYR A 278 -14.88 -10.79 -24.67
CA TYR A 278 -14.46 -11.73 -23.63
C TYR A 278 -14.97 -11.24 -22.27
N TYR A 279 -15.49 -12.16 -21.48
CA TYR A 279 -16.00 -11.93 -20.13
C TYR A 279 -15.32 -12.89 -19.19
N HIS A 280 -14.89 -12.38 -18.05
CA HIS A 280 -14.35 -13.19 -16.96
C HIS A 280 -14.98 -12.73 -15.66
N GLU A 281 -15.59 -13.67 -14.95
CA GLU A 281 -16.24 -13.45 -13.67
C GLU A 281 -15.33 -13.98 -12.57
N GLU A 282 -15.15 -13.21 -11.50
CA GLU A 282 -14.22 -13.53 -10.42
C GLU A 282 -14.86 -13.31 -9.05
N VAL A 283 -14.60 -14.22 -8.12
CA VAL A 283 -15.20 -14.23 -6.79
C VAL A 283 -14.17 -13.80 -5.74
N LEU A 284 -13.11 -14.58 -5.56
CA LEU A 284 -12.12 -14.43 -4.49
C LEU A 284 -10.80 -15.09 -4.91
N LEU A 285 -9.69 -14.64 -4.30
CA LEU A 285 -8.34 -15.22 -4.44
C LEU A 285 -7.71 -14.92 -5.82
N LYS A 286 -6.74 -15.77 -6.22
CA LYS A 286 -5.94 -15.65 -7.44
C LYS A 286 -6.81 -15.68 -8.70
N GLN A 287 -6.43 -14.87 -9.68
CA GLN A 287 -7.26 -14.56 -10.83
C GLN A 287 -6.46 -14.67 -12.12
N LEU A 288 -7.16 -15.01 -13.20
CA LEU A 288 -6.62 -14.99 -14.54
C LEU A 288 -7.77 -14.81 -15.53
N ALA A 289 -7.64 -13.84 -16.42
CA ALA A 289 -8.42 -13.68 -17.63
C ALA A 289 -7.47 -13.83 -18.81
N PHE A 290 -7.54 -14.94 -19.54
CA PHE A 290 -6.69 -15.16 -20.69
C PHE A 290 -7.46 -15.74 -21.87
N LEU A 291 -7.33 -15.08 -23.03
CA LEU A 291 -7.79 -15.62 -24.31
C LEU A 291 -6.60 -15.84 -25.24
N GLY A 292 -6.36 -17.10 -25.58
CA GLY A 292 -5.35 -17.53 -26.54
C GLY A 292 -5.97 -17.92 -27.88
N TRP A 293 -5.12 -18.00 -28.91
CA TRP A 293 -5.50 -18.44 -30.24
C TRP A 293 -4.47 -19.41 -30.84
N CYS A 294 -4.92 -20.18 -31.83
CA CYS A 294 -4.13 -21.08 -32.64
C CYS A 294 -4.47 -20.76 -34.11
N PRO A 295 -3.67 -19.90 -34.76
CA PRO A 295 -3.95 -19.47 -36.12
C PRO A 295 -3.60 -20.55 -37.16
N PRO A 296 -4.17 -20.46 -38.39
CA PRO A 296 -3.85 -21.38 -39.49
C PRO A 296 -2.33 -21.53 -39.68
N GLY A 297 -1.87 -22.78 -39.86
CA GLY A 297 -0.45 -23.10 -40.02
C GLY A 297 0.32 -23.33 -38.70
N THR A 298 -0.30 -23.08 -37.54
CA THR A 298 0.26 -23.46 -36.24
C THR A 298 0.02 -24.94 -35.96
N ARG A 299 0.89 -25.57 -35.15
CA ARG A 299 0.66 -26.96 -34.71
C ARG A 299 -0.68 -27.03 -33.96
N LYS A 300 -1.56 -27.94 -34.37
CA LYS A 300 -2.87 -28.12 -33.72
C LYS A 300 -2.71 -28.29 -32.20
N GLY A 301 -3.50 -27.53 -31.43
CA GLY A 301 -3.46 -27.51 -29.96
C GLY A 301 -2.35 -26.65 -29.35
N GLN A 302 -1.50 -26.01 -30.16
CA GLN A 302 -0.53 -25.03 -29.67
C GLN A 302 -1.16 -23.64 -29.66
N PHE A 303 -1.71 -23.24 -28.51
CA PHE A 303 -2.27 -21.92 -28.32
C PHE A 303 -1.19 -20.91 -27.93
N LEU A 304 -1.32 -19.70 -28.48
CA LEU A 304 -0.45 -18.55 -28.27
C LEU A 304 -1.30 -17.38 -27.78
N PRO A 305 -0.72 -16.39 -27.08
CA PRO A 305 -1.38 -15.10 -26.91
C PRO A 305 -1.70 -14.49 -28.27
N ILE A 306 -2.86 -13.81 -28.37
CA ILE A 306 -3.17 -13.01 -29.55
C ILE A 306 -2.16 -11.84 -29.60
N PRO A 307 -1.40 -11.66 -30.70
CA PRO A 307 -0.42 -10.58 -30.78
C PRO A 307 -1.06 -9.20 -30.59
N GLU A 308 -0.43 -8.33 -29.80
CA GLU A 308 -0.93 -6.96 -29.54
C GLU A 308 -1.16 -6.14 -30.82
N SER A 309 -0.39 -6.45 -31.88
CA SER A 309 -0.51 -5.82 -33.20
C SER A 309 -1.84 -6.07 -33.90
N LEU A 310 -2.59 -7.10 -33.49
CA LEU A 310 -3.89 -7.44 -34.08
C LEU A 310 -5.04 -6.71 -33.40
N TYR A 311 -4.85 -6.19 -32.18
CA TYR A 311 -5.84 -5.34 -31.54
C TYR A 311 -5.79 -3.96 -32.20
N THR A 312 -6.90 -3.57 -32.81
CA THR A 312 -6.99 -2.30 -33.54
C THR A 312 -6.91 -1.12 -32.56
N VAL A 313 -6.28 -0.03 -33.01
CA VAL A 313 -6.05 1.17 -32.18
C VAL A 313 -6.64 2.38 -32.87
N PRO A 314 -7.50 3.18 -32.21
CA PRO A 314 -8.00 4.44 -32.75
C PRO A 314 -6.88 5.50 -32.75
N HIS A 315 -7.07 6.60 -33.46
CA HIS A 315 -6.24 7.79 -33.24
C HIS A 315 -6.36 8.23 -31.79
N ALA A 316 -5.23 8.49 -31.14
CA ALA A 316 -5.21 8.96 -29.77
C ALA A 316 -5.59 10.43 -29.76
N ALA A 317 -6.58 10.79 -28.96
CA ALA A 317 -6.95 12.17 -28.69
C ALA A 317 -6.91 12.45 -27.19
N ALA A 318 -6.62 13.70 -26.83
CA ALA A 318 -6.50 14.15 -25.47
C ALA A 318 -7.38 15.38 -25.23
N VAL A 319 -7.93 15.49 -24.03
CA VAL A 319 -8.59 16.73 -23.61
C VAL A 319 -7.51 17.75 -23.27
N THR A 320 -7.58 18.91 -23.89
CA THR A 320 -6.66 20.03 -23.63
C THR A 320 -7.19 20.95 -22.54
N ARG A 321 -8.51 21.07 -22.42
CA ARG A 321 -9.20 21.87 -21.40
C ARG A 321 -10.68 21.50 -21.32
N TYR A 322 -11.29 21.80 -20.18
CA TYR A 322 -12.74 21.74 -19.97
C TYR A 322 -13.27 23.15 -19.76
N GLU A 323 -14.38 23.47 -20.41
CA GLU A 323 -14.94 24.83 -20.46
C GLU A 323 -16.46 24.78 -20.24
N SER A 324 -16.97 25.82 -19.59
CA SER A 324 -18.37 26.25 -19.62
C SER A 324 -18.53 27.39 -20.62
N PRO A 325 -19.75 27.90 -20.86
CA PRO A 325 -19.94 29.09 -21.69
C PRO A 325 -19.17 30.32 -21.21
N THR A 326 -18.82 30.40 -19.92
CA THR A 326 -18.25 31.61 -19.30
C THR A 326 -16.91 31.40 -18.58
N SER A 327 -16.48 30.17 -18.33
CA SER A 327 -15.32 29.87 -17.48
C SER A 327 -14.67 28.51 -17.75
N ALA A 328 -13.50 28.26 -17.16
CA ALA A 328 -12.91 26.93 -17.10
C ALA A 328 -13.68 26.02 -16.14
N LEU A 329 -13.72 24.72 -16.43
CA LEU A 329 -14.36 23.73 -15.56
C LEU A 329 -13.33 22.97 -14.70
N LEU A 330 -13.66 22.88 -13.42
CA LEU A 330 -12.92 22.11 -12.43
C LEU A 330 -12.98 20.62 -12.76
N HIS A 331 -11.84 19.95 -12.74
CA HIS A 331 -11.78 18.49 -12.87
C HIS A 331 -10.53 17.93 -12.21
N PHE A 332 -10.52 16.64 -11.90
CA PHE A 332 -9.37 15.92 -11.39
C PHE A 332 -9.51 14.41 -11.63
N GLU A 333 -8.41 13.67 -11.55
CA GLU A 333 -8.43 12.22 -11.51
C GLU A 333 -7.49 11.76 -10.37
N PRO A 334 -7.97 10.97 -9.38
CA PRO A 334 -7.12 10.45 -8.32
C PRO A 334 -6.13 9.43 -8.86
N THR A 335 -4.90 9.44 -8.35
CA THR A 335 -3.86 8.46 -8.69
C THR A 335 -3.36 7.77 -7.43
N ILE A 336 -3.63 6.46 -7.28
CA ILE A 336 -3.01 5.65 -6.23
C ILE A 336 -1.51 5.56 -6.52
N ILE A 337 -0.67 5.98 -5.57
CA ILE A 337 0.79 6.02 -5.72
C ILE A 337 1.38 4.70 -5.23
N ASP A 338 1.10 4.37 -3.98
CA ASP A 338 1.62 3.21 -3.27
C ASP A 338 0.74 2.85 -2.08
N SER A 339 0.97 1.63 -1.59
CA SER A 339 0.40 1.14 -0.35
C SER A 339 1.44 0.46 0.51
N ILE A 340 1.16 0.39 1.81
CA ILE A 340 1.94 -0.38 2.76
C ILE A 340 1.03 -1.24 3.62
N TRP A 341 1.51 -2.45 3.92
CA TRP A 341 0.92 -3.32 4.93
C TRP A 341 1.74 -3.22 6.21
N PRO A 342 1.06 -3.24 7.36
CA PRO A 342 1.73 -3.37 8.65
C PRO A 342 2.63 -4.61 8.68
N GLN A 343 3.89 -4.45 9.12
CA GLN A 343 4.83 -5.58 9.20
C GLN A 343 4.58 -6.47 10.43
N GLN A 344 4.01 -5.90 11.48
CA GLN A 344 3.82 -6.56 12.78
C GLN A 344 2.37 -6.99 13.05
N ARG A 345 1.46 -6.77 12.08
CA ARG A 345 0.03 -7.07 12.18
C ARG A 345 -0.40 -7.88 10.96
N SER A 346 -1.42 -8.73 11.12
CA SER A 346 -2.05 -9.45 10.01
C SER A 346 -3.15 -8.65 9.31
N GLU A 347 -3.46 -7.46 9.81
CA GLU A 347 -4.56 -6.62 9.36
C GLU A 347 -4.06 -5.19 9.17
N GLY A 348 -4.74 -4.42 8.30
CA GLY A 348 -4.42 -3.03 8.01
C GLY A 348 -3.77 -2.82 6.64
N GLN A 349 -4.06 -1.67 6.05
CA GLN A 349 -3.43 -1.20 4.83
C GLN A 349 -3.50 0.33 4.81
N TYR A 350 -2.39 0.97 4.47
CA TYR A 350 -2.34 2.42 4.27
C TYR A 350 -2.14 2.70 2.79
N THR A 351 -3.03 3.50 2.20
CA THR A 351 -3.03 3.79 0.76
C THR A 351 -2.78 5.26 0.53
N ARG A 352 -1.73 5.61 -0.21
CA ARG A 352 -1.37 7.00 -0.52
C ARG A 352 -1.82 7.35 -1.93
N VAL A 353 -2.54 8.46 -2.04
CA VAL A 353 -3.19 8.90 -3.27
C VAL A 353 -2.77 10.34 -3.57
N ARG A 354 -2.44 10.60 -4.84
CA ARG A 354 -2.19 11.94 -5.36
C ARG A 354 -3.47 12.51 -5.97
N PHE A 355 -3.71 13.79 -5.69
CA PHE A 355 -4.81 14.56 -6.24
C PHE A 355 -4.27 15.81 -6.89
N GLU A 356 -4.61 16.02 -8.17
CA GLU A 356 -4.16 17.17 -8.94
C GLU A 356 -5.35 17.86 -9.60
N VAL A 357 -5.43 19.17 -9.45
CA VAL A 357 -6.37 19.99 -10.20
C VAL A 357 -5.99 19.89 -11.67
N GLY A 358 -6.95 19.54 -12.51
CA GLY A 358 -6.76 19.53 -13.94
C GLY A 358 -6.61 20.95 -14.49
N HIS A 359 -5.45 21.24 -15.07
CA HIS A 359 -5.13 22.52 -15.71
C HIS A 359 -5.33 23.76 -14.81
N PRO A 360 -4.63 23.86 -13.65
CA PRO A 360 -4.87 24.90 -12.66
C PRO A 360 -4.63 26.33 -13.20
N GLY A 361 -3.77 26.48 -14.22
CA GLY A 361 -3.54 27.76 -14.90
C GLY A 361 -4.69 28.27 -15.76
N ALA A 362 -5.78 27.51 -15.91
CA ALA A 362 -7.03 27.97 -16.53
C ALA A 362 -7.90 28.82 -15.57
N PHE A 363 -7.55 28.87 -14.29
CA PHE A 363 -8.24 29.66 -13.27
C PHE A 363 -7.47 30.97 -12.98
N PRO A 364 -8.14 32.00 -12.44
CA PRO A 364 -7.48 33.26 -12.09
C PRO A 364 -6.26 33.07 -11.17
N ASP A 365 -5.23 33.89 -11.34
CA ASP A 365 -4.06 33.88 -10.47
C ASP A 365 -4.46 34.06 -8.99
N GLY A 366 -3.86 33.25 -8.11
CA GLY A 366 -4.18 33.25 -6.68
C GLY A 366 -5.42 32.43 -6.28
N THR A 367 -6.04 31.70 -7.22
CA THR A 367 -7.13 30.76 -6.91
C THR A 367 -6.69 29.73 -5.87
N THR A 368 -7.45 29.60 -4.79
CA THR A 368 -7.25 28.55 -3.77
C THR A 368 -8.16 27.37 -4.09
N PHE A 369 -7.58 26.18 -4.17
CA PHE A 369 -8.31 24.93 -4.39
C PHE A 369 -8.45 24.20 -3.07
N HIS A 370 -9.67 23.85 -2.72
CA HIS A 370 -10.00 23.15 -1.48
C HIS A 370 -10.33 21.70 -1.78
N TRP A 371 -9.77 20.79 -0.99
CA TRP A 371 -10.02 19.36 -1.05
C TRP A 371 -10.71 18.90 0.23
N ALA A 372 -11.71 18.04 0.09
CA ALA A 372 -12.24 17.23 1.18
C ALA A 372 -12.17 15.76 0.76
N PHE A 373 -11.59 14.91 1.60
CA PHE A 373 -11.27 13.52 1.22
C PHE A 373 -12.33 12.50 1.66
N GLY A 374 -13.45 12.95 2.23
CA GLY A 374 -14.53 12.06 2.67
C GLY A 374 -14.26 11.28 3.95
N ASP A 375 -13.07 11.41 4.54
CA ASP A 375 -12.65 10.80 5.81
C ASP A 375 -12.60 11.80 6.99
N GLY A 376 -13.05 13.04 6.75
CA GLY A 376 -13.01 14.16 7.69
C GLY A 376 -11.88 15.14 7.43
N HIS A 377 -10.88 14.82 6.59
CA HIS A 377 -9.79 15.73 6.31
C HIS A 377 -10.08 16.67 5.16
N THR A 378 -9.49 17.86 5.27
CA THR A 378 -9.42 18.83 4.19
C THR A 378 -8.00 19.34 4.04
N THR A 379 -7.67 19.76 2.81
CA THR A 379 -6.40 20.44 2.54
C THR A 379 -6.61 21.46 1.42
N THR A 380 -5.60 22.27 1.15
CA THR A 380 -5.62 23.22 0.03
C THR A 380 -4.38 23.07 -0.85
N GLY A 381 -4.54 23.31 -2.14
CA GLY A 381 -3.43 23.27 -3.10
C GLY A 381 -3.83 22.70 -4.46
N ALA A 382 -3.06 23.03 -5.50
CA ALA A 382 -3.30 22.53 -6.85
C ALA A 382 -2.84 21.06 -7.04
N SER A 383 -1.88 20.60 -6.24
CA SER A 383 -1.43 19.20 -6.20
C SER A 383 -1.16 18.85 -4.74
N VAL A 384 -1.82 17.79 -4.25
CA VAL A 384 -1.76 17.34 -2.86
C VAL A 384 -1.66 15.82 -2.79
N GLN A 385 -1.15 15.30 -1.68
CA GLN A 385 -1.15 13.87 -1.37
C GLN A 385 -1.94 13.64 -0.08
N HIS A 386 -2.65 12.52 -0.03
CA HIS A 386 -3.43 12.10 1.13
C HIS A 386 -3.23 10.60 1.39
N VAL A 387 -3.24 10.20 2.66
CA VAL A 387 -3.13 8.82 3.11
C VAL A 387 -4.49 8.40 3.67
N PHE A 388 -5.11 7.41 3.04
CA PHE A 388 -6.24 6.70 3.61
C PHE A 388 -5.73 5.59 4.52
N THR A 389 -6.08 5.64 5.79
CA THR A 389 -5.60 4.70 6.81
C THR A 389 -6.44 3.42 6.90
N SER A 390 -7.54 3.34 6.15
CA SER A 390 -8.43 2.19 6.09
C SER A 390 -8.99 1.98 4.68
N LEU A 391 -9.45 0.76 4.41
CA LEU A 391 -10.20 0.43 3.21
C LEU A 391 -11.61 1.05 3.26
N GLY A 392 -12.21 1.33 2.12
CA GLY A 392 -13.56 1.89 2.03
C GLY A 392 -13.78 2.74 0.78
N HIS A 393 -14.97 3.34 0.68
CA HIS A 393 -15.30 4.31 -0.37
C HIS A 393 -15.28 5.72 0.19
N TYR A 394 -14.53 6.60 -0.48
CA TYR A 394 -14.30 7.97 -0.02
C TYR A 394 -14.78 8.95 -1.09
N ASN A 395 -15.74 9.81 -0.73
CA ASN A 395 -16.23 10.85 -1.63
C ASN A 395 -15.26 12.04 -1.62
N ILE A 396 -14.33 12.04 -2.57
CA ILE A 396 -13.34 13.09 -2.74
C ILE A 396 -13.99 14.27 -3.42
N GLN A 397 -13.78 15.45 -2.89
CA GLN A 397 -14.40 16.66 -3.35
C GLN A 397 -13.35 17.74 -3.56
N LEU A 398 -13.37 18.34 -4.74
CA LEU A 398 -12.56 19.49 -5.10
C LEU A 398 -13.48 20.69 -5.30
N SER A 399 -13.16 21.83 -4.68
CA SER A 399 -13.90 23.07 -4.86
C SER A 399 -13.01 24.31 -4.98
N THR A 400 -13.54 25.33 -5.65
CA THR A 400 -12.99 26.68 -5.71
C THR A 400 -14.11 27.67 -6.00
N GLY A 401 -14.28 28.69 -5.16
CA GLY A 401 -15.46 29.56 -5.20
C GLY A 401 -16.76 28.74 -5.14
N ASP A 402 -17.65 28.94 -6.11
CA ASP A 402 -18.90 28.18 -6.24
C ASP A 402 -18.74 26.87 -7.04
N ALA A 403 -17.58 26.66 -7.68
CA ALA A 403 -17.34 25.48 -8.50
C ALA A 403 -16.96 24.28 -7.63
N LYS A 404 -17.54 23.11 -7.95
CA LYS A 404 -17.38 21.89 -7.16
C LYS A 404 -17.48 20.65 -8.05
N VAL A 405 -16.60 19.69 -7.83
CA VAL A 405 -16.65 18.34 -8.44
C VAL A 405 -16.33 17.28 -7.41
N SER A 406 -16.82 16.07 -7.63
CA SER A 406 -16.58 14.93 -6.73
C SER A 406 -16.14 13.68 -7.48
N TRP A 407 -15.50 12.76 -6.76
CA TRP A 407 -15.08 11.44 -7.21
C TRP A 407 -15.27 10.45 -6.07
N LEU A 408 -16.02 9.37 -6.28
CA LEU A 408 -16.16 8.31 -5.28
C LEU A 408 -14.99 7.32 -5.43
N LEU A 409 -13.97 7.48 -4.60
CA LEU A 409 -12.72 6.72 -4.68
C LEU A 409 -12.84 5.42 -3.86
N PRO A 410 -12.75 4.23 -4.50
CA PRO A 410 -12.58 2.98 -3.76
C PRO A 410 -11.12 2.83 -3.30
N VAL A 411 -10.91 2.64 -2.00
CA VAL A 411 -9.67 2.17 -1.39
C VAL A 411 -9.88 0.72 -1.00
N TYR A 412 -9.24 -0.18 -1.73
CA TYR A 412 -9.45 -1.63 -1.65
C TYR A 412 -8.16 -2.36 -1.29
N GLU A 413 -8.28 -3.63 -0.93
CA GLU A 413 -7.14 -4.47 -0.60
C GLU A 413 -6.25 -4.69 -1.83
N ILE A 414 -4.97 -4.37 -1.70
CA ILE A 414 -3.98 -4.39 -2.79
C ILE A 414 -3.17 -5.70 -2.79
N GLN A 415 -3.48 -6.64 -1.89
CA GLN A 415 -2.66 -7.85 -1.65
C GLN A 415 -2.41 -8.66 -2.94
N ASP A 416 -3.38 -8.68 -3.85
CA ASP A 416 -3.30 -9.39 -5.13
C ASP A 416 -2.57 -8.61 -6.26
N VAL A 417 -2.12 -7.37 -5.99
CA VAL A 417 -1.48 -6.48 -6.99
C VAL A 417 -0.09 -5.96 -6.56
N SER A 418 0.53 -6.60 -5.56
CA SER A 418 1.81 -6.19 -4.94
C SER A 418 3.01 -6.04 -5.88
N ASP A 419 2.98 -6.66 -7.07
CA ASP A 419 4.05 -6.54 -8.08
C ASP A 419 4.01 -5.22 -8.87
N GLU A 420 2.91 -4.45 -8.84
CA GLU A 420 2.76 -3.21 -9.63
C GLU A 420 2.46 -1.95 -8.81
N ILE A 421 1.92 -2.10 -7.59
CA ILE A 421 1.86 -0.98 -6.64
C ILE A 421 3.12 -1.04 -5.80
N THR A 422 3.97 -0.02 -5.93
CA THR A 422 5.21 0.06 -5.15
C THR A 422 4.89 0.03 -3.66
N GLN A 423 5.70 -0.68 -2.88
CA GLN A 423 5.60 -0.61 -1.44
C GLN A 423 6.26 0.68 -0.95
N GLY A 424 5.50 1.52 -0.25
CA GLY A 424 6.03 2.72 0.40
C GLY A 424 6.82 2.40 1.68
N ARG A 425 7.16 3.44 2.45
CA ARG A 425 7.81 3.31 3.76
C ARG A 425 6.94 3.91 4.86
N PRO A 426 6.74 3.24 6.01
CA PRO A 426 5.91 3.77 7.11
C PRO A 426 6.24 5.23 7.48
N SER A 427 7.52 5.58 7.56
CA SER A 427 7.96 6.95 7.89
C SER A 427 7.47 8.03 6.92
N GLU A 428 7.31 7.72 5.63
CA GLU A 428 6.78 8.68 4.65
C GLU A 428 5.28 8.90 4.80
N TYR A 429 4.55 7.87 5.23
CA TYR A 429 3.12 7.94 5.52
C TYR A 429 2.91 8.70 6.83
N ALA A 430 3.73 8.40 7.86
CA ALA A 430 3.75 9.12 9.13
C ALA A 430 3.96 10.63 8.95
N ALA A 431 4.81 11.04 8.00
CA ALA A 431 5.05 12.45 7.68
C ALA A 431 3.84 13.17 7.02
N ILE A 432 2.92 12.42 6.40
CA ILE A 432 1.69 13.00 5.86
C ILE A 432 0.62 13.04 6.95
N VAL A 433 0.39 11.90 7.63
CA VAL A 433 -0.67 11.80 8.64
C VAL A 433 -0.39 12.66 9.87
N GLU A 434 0.85 13.07 10.15
CA GLU A 434 1.13 14.01 11.25
C GLU A 434 0.50 15.39 11.09
N THR A 435 0.12 15.76 9.86
CA THR A 435 -0.60 17.00 9.58
C THR A 435 -2.10 16.90 9.88
N TYR A 436 -2.60 15.69 10.13
CA TYR A 436 -4.00 15.42 10.41
C TYR A 436 -4.33 15.77 11.86
N ASP A 437 -5.54 16.27 12.11
CA ASP A 437 -6.02 16.53 13.47
C ASP A 437 -6.60 15.25 14.09
N PRO A 438 -5.91 14.59 15.03
CA PRO A 438 -6.40 13.37 15.66
C PRO A 438 -7.73 13.55 16.41
N ASN A 439 -8.13 14.78 16.75
CA ASN A 439 -9.41 15.04 17.42
C ASN A 439 -10.61 15.01 16.47
N GLN A 440 -10.37 15.07 15.15
CA GLN A 440 -11.43 15.02 14.13
C GLN A 440 -11.57 13.63 13.52
N LEU A 441 -10.60 12.76 13.74
CA LEU A 441 -10.61 11.38 13.25
C LEU A 441 -11.72 10.54 13.89
N GLN A 442 -12.32 9.70 13.05
CA GLN A 442 -13.19 8.59 13.46
C GLN A 442 -12.36 7.48 14.15
N PRO A 443 -12.99 6.62 14.97
CA PRO A 443 -12.28 5.60 15.76
C PRO A 443 -11.29 4.77 14.92
N GLN A 444 -11.75 4.21 13.80
CA GLN A 444 -10.90 3.36 12.95
C GLN A 444 -9.69 4.11 12.38
N ALA A 445 -9.87 5.32 11.87
CA ALA A 445 -8.76 6.09 11.31
C ALA A 445 -7.76 6.52 12.40
N LEU A 446 -8.26 6.82 13.60
CA LEU A 446 -7.45 7.25 14.74
C LEU A 446 -6.61 6.10 15.33
N SER A 447 -7.20 4.90 15.47
CA SER A 447 -6.46 3.71 15.90
C SER A 447 -5.36 3.36 14.91
N GLU A 448 -5.68 3.42 13.61
CA GLU A 448 -4.73 3.15 12.53
C GLU A 448 -3.60 4.19 12.46
N MET A 449 -3.89 5.46 12.73
CA MET A 449 -2.86 6.51 12.86
C MET A 449 -1.89 6.21 14.02
N ALA A 450 -2.38 5.72 15.16
CA ALA A 450 -1.52 5.34 16.28
C ALA A 450 -0.60 4.17 15.92
N HIS A 451 -1.13 3.14 15.24
CA HIS A 451 -0.34 2.02 14.74
C HIS A 451 0.72 2.45 13.74
N LEU A 452 0.35 3.28 12.75
CA LEU A 452 1.30 3.79 11.76
C LEU A 452 2.46 4.56 12.41
N PHE A 453 2.23 5.35 13.46
CA PHE A 453 3.32 6.00 14.18
C PHE A 453 4.23 5.01 14.90
N ALA A 454 3.68 3.96 15.52
CA ALA A 454 4.49 2.93 16.17
C ALA A 454 5.35 2.19 15.15
N GLU A 455 4.76 1.81 14.01
CA GLU A 455 5.44 1.15 12.89
C GLU A 455 6.49 2.03 12.20
N SER A 456 6.41 3.35 12.41
CA SER A 456 7.36 4.34 11.90
C SER A 456 8.43 4.73 12.91
N GLU A 457 8.62 3.94 13.97
CA GLU A 457 9.59 4.20 15.06
C GLU A 457 9.36 5.57 15.75
N ARG A 458 8.08 5.98 15.86
CA ARG A 458 7.65 7.22 16.54
C ARG A 458 6.79 6.91 17.79
N PRO A 459 7.35 6.25 18.82
CA PRO A 459 6.60 5.79 19.99
C PRO A 459 5.95 6.94 20.78
N ARG A 460 6.53 8.15 20.76
CA ARG A 460 5.92 9.33 21.42
C ARG A 460 4.64 9.78 20.74
N ASP A 461 4.61 9.78 19.41
CA ASP A 461 3.42 10.14 18.64
C ASP A 461 2.34 9.07 18.74
N ALA A 462 2.73 7.80 18.64
CA ALA A 462 1.81 6.67 18.84
C ALA A 462 1.12 6.72 20.20
N ARG A 463 1.87 7.00 21.29
CA ARG A 463 1.29 7.18 22.64
C ARG A 463 0.34 8.35 22.72
N ARG A 464 0.74 9.52 22.17
CA ARG A 464 -0.09 10.73 22.16
C ARG A 464 -1.43 10.47 21.46
N VAL A 465 -1.38 9.93 20.24
CA VAL A 465 -2.56 9.63 19.43
C VAL A 465 -3.41 8.52 20.05
N GLY A 466 -2.78 7.46 20.55
CA GLY A 466 -3.45 6.39 21.26
C GLY A 466 -4.20 6.88 22.50
N ARG A 467 -3.63 7.82 23.27
CA ARG A 467 -4.33 8.40 24.42
C ARG A 467 -5.57 9.20 23.98
N ILE A 468 -5.48 9.96 22.89
CA ILE A 468 -6.65 10.65 22.31
C ILE A 468 -7.74 9.65 21.93
N PHE A 469 -7.38 8.48 21.38
CA PHE A 469 -8.35 7.42 21.11
C PHE A 469 -9.03 6.94 22.39
N VAL A 470 -8.25 6.58 23.41
CA VAL A 470 -8.77 6.08 24.69
C VAL A 470 -9.68 7.11 25.34
N ASP A 471 -9.27 8.37 25.39
CA ASP A 471 -10.03 9.44 26.02
C ASP A 471 -11.39 9.71 25.32
N ARG A 472 -11.47 9.50 24.01
CA ARG A 472 -12.68 9.77 23.21
C ARG A 472 -13.57 8.54 23.04
N PHE A 473 -13.01 7.35 22.98
CA PHE A 473 -13.71 6.18 22.44
C PHE A 473 -13.66 4.92 23.33
N ALA A 474 -13.00 4.94 24.51
CA ALA A 474 -12.92 3.75 25.35
C ALA A 474 -14.28 3.14 25.73
N ASP A 475 -15.29 3.98 26.00
CA ASP A 475 -16.62 3.50 26.38
C ASP A 475 -17.43 2.90 25.22
N SER A 476 -17.19 3.39 23.99
CA SER A 476 -17.93 2.95 22.80
C SER A 476 -17.21 1.89 21.98
N HIS A 477 -15.89 1.77 22.13
CA HIS A 477 -15.00 0.88 21.37
C HIS A 477 -14.00 0.21 22.33
N SER A 478 -14.51 -0.44 23.36
CA SER A 478 -13.72 -0.95 24.49
C SER A 478 -12.66 -2.00 24.07
N GLU A 479 -12.99 -2.91 23.15
CA GLU A 479 -12.03 -3.87 22.60
C GLU A 479 -10.86 -3.17 21.89
N THR A 480 -11.16 -2.23 20.99
CA THR A 480 -10.14 -1.44 20.28
C THR A 480 -9.32 -0.59 21.25
N ALA A 481 -9.96 0.00 22.27
CA ALA A 481 -9.27 0.78 23.29
C ALA A 481 -8.31 -0.07 24.10
N ALA A 482 -8.64 -1.32 24.40
CA ALA A 482 -7.73 -2.25 25.06
C ALA A 482 -6.51 -2.59 24.19
N ARG A 483 -6.71 -2.85 22.89
CA ARG A 483 -5.61 -3.07 21.93
C ARG A 483 -4.73 -1.82 21.79
N ILE A 484 -5.32 -0.62 21.78
CA ILE A 484 -4.58 0.65 21.76
C ILE A 484 -3.83 0.88 23.07
N ASN A 485 -4.40 0.55 24.23
CA ASN A 485 -3.67 0.60 25.50
C ASN A 485 -2.45 -0.35 25.49
N ARG A 486 -2.58 -1.54 24.89
CA ARG A 486 -1.44 -2.44 24.68
C ARG A 486 -0.36 -1.81 23.78
N LEU A 487 -0.75 -1.13 22.70
CA LEU A 487 0.16 -0.38 21.82
C LEU A 487 0.88 0.74 22.59
N ILE A 488 0.13 1.54 23.36
CA ILE A 488 0.68 2.60 24.23
C ILE A 488 1.71 2.01 25.18
N ALA A 489 1.42 0.87 25.80
CA ALA A 489 2.31 0.22 26.75
C ALA A 489 3.64 -0.20 26.09
N LEU A 490 3.57 -0.84 24.91
CA LEU A 490 4.76 -1.24 24.15
C LEU A 490 5.60 -0.02 23.74
N CYS A 491 4.96 1.02 23.20
CA CYS A 491 5.62 2.28 22.85
C CYS A 491 6.23 2.98 24.09
N ALA A 492 5.61 2.86 25.26
CA ALA A 492 6.15 3.43 26.49
C ALA A 492 7.43 2.70 26.92
N LEU A 493 7.49 1.37 26.76
CA LEU A 493 8.71 0.60 27.06
C LEU A 493 9.90 0.99 26.16
N GLU A 494 9.66 1.40 24.91
CA GLU A 494 10.71 1.87 24.00
C GLU A 494 11.39 3.16 24.47
N LEU A 495 10.70 3.97 25.28
CA LEU A 495 11.25 5.20 25.88
C LEU A 495 12.13 4.92 27.10
N GLY A 496 12.30 3.65 27.49
CA GLY A 496 13.15 3.23 28.59
C GLY A 496 12.49 3.47 29.95
N ASN A 497 13.31 3.80 30.97
CA ASN A 497 12.84 3.81 32.36
C ASN A 497 11.72 4.83 32.65
N GLU A 498 11.63 5.93 31.89
CA GLU A 498 10.57 6.94 32.05
C GLU A 498 9.18 6.41 31.65
N GLY A 499 9.12 5.41 30.77
CA GLY A 499 7.86 4.86 30.29
C GLY A 499 7.34 3.66 31.08
N ILE A 500 8.07 3.15 32.09
CA ILE A 500 7.68 1.92 32.79
C ILE A 500 6.34 2.06 33.53
N ASP A 501 6.11 3.16 34.25
CA ASP A 501 4.86 3.33 35.00
C ASP A 501 3.66 3.52 34.08
N ASP A 502 3.84 4.25 32.97
CA ASP A 502 2.80 4.38 31.95
C ASP A 502 2.53 3.04 31.25
N ALA A 503 3.57 2.25 30.98
CA ALA A 503 3.40 0.90 30.43
C ALA A 503 2.63 -0.02 31.37
N ILE A 504 2.93 0.03 32.68
CA ILE A 504 2.17 -0.72 33.69
C ILE A 504 0.69 -0.32 33.67
N ALA A 505 0.39 0.97 33.73
CA ALA A 505 -0.98 1.47 33.72
C ALA A 505 -1.73 1.08 32.43
N ALA A 506 -1.07 1.21 31.28
CA ALA A 506 -1.65 0.88 29.98
C ALA A 506 -1.83 -0.65 29.80
N PHE A 507 -0.90 -1.50 30.24
CA PHE A 507 -1.13 -2.95 30.24
C PHE A 507 -2.28 -3.35 31.16
N GLN A 508 -2.41 -2.73 32.34
CA GLN A 508 -3.57 -2.95 33.23
C GLN A 508 -4.88 -2.58 32.53
N ALA A 509 -4.93 -1.43 31.85
CA ALA A 509 -6.10 -0.98 31.09
C ALA A 509 -6.42 -1.85 29.87
N SER A 510 -5.44 -2.61 29.35
CA SER A 510 -5.65 -3.52 28.20
C SER A 510 -6.33 -4.85 28.55
N ILE A 511 -6.50 -5.17 29.84
CA ILE A 511 -7.01 -6.48 30.27
C ILE A 511 -8.54 -6.41 30.44
N LEU A 512 -9.26 -6.49 29.33
CA LEU A 512 -10.74 -6.46 29.31
C LEU A 512 -11.34 -7.79 28.84
N VAL A 513 -12.54 -8.14 29.30
CA VAL A 513 -13.13 -9.48 29.06
C VAL A 513 -13.36 -9.77 27.57
N GLU A 514 -13.66 -8.74 26.80
CA GLU A 514 -13.87 -8.72 25.36
C GLU A 514 -12.59 -8.96 24.55
N THR A 515 -11.40 -8.75 25.12
CA THR A 515 -10.14 -8.97 24.39
C THR A 515 -9.78 -10.46 24.31
N PRO A 516 -9.13 -10.90 23.21
CA PRO A 516 -8.67 -12.27 23.06
C PRO A 516 -7.84 -12.76 24.26
N ALA A 517 -8.06 -14.00 24.67
CA ALA A 517 -7.43 -14.57 25.87
C ALA A 517 -5.90 -14.53 25.80
N ALA A 518 -5.32 -14.80 24.63
CA ALA A 518 -3.87 -14.75 24.42
C ALA A 518 -3.30 -13.34 24.66
N GLU A 519 -3.97 -12.30 24.17
CA GLU A 519 -3.54 -10.90 24.35
C GLU A 519 -3.59 -10.48 25.82
N ARG A 520 -4.66 -10.84 26.53
CA ARG A 520 -4.76 -10.58 27.97
C ARG A 520 -3.65 -11.26 28.76
N ILE A 521 -3.42 -12.54 28.51
CA ILE A 521 -2.38 -13.31 29.19
C ILE A 521 -1.01 -12.69 28.91
N ASP A 522 -0.75 -12.24 27.67
CA ASP A 522 0.49 -11.55 27.35
C ASP A 522 0.62 -10.21 28.08
N SER A 523 -0.45 -9.42 28.17
CA SER A 523 -0.43 -8.17 28.93
C SER A 523 -0.14 -8.45 30.42
N ILE A 524 -0.72 -9.50 31.00
CA ILE A 524 -0.41 -9.93 32.37
C ILE A 524 1.04 -10.43 32.49
N ALA A 525 1.56 -11.17 31.50
CA ALA A 525 2.96 -11.60 31.48
C ALA A 525 3.93 -10.41 31.52
N GLN A 526 3.63 -9.35 30.77
CA GLN A 526 4.39 -8.09 30.82
C GLN A 526 4.29 -7.44 32.21
N LEU A 527 3.10 -7.40 32.81
CA LEU A 527 2.93 -6.88 34.17
C LEU A 527 3.72 -7.65 35.23
N ILE A 528 3.77 -8.99 35.15
CA ILE A 528 4.59 -9.81 36.06
C ILE A 528 6.05 -9.38 36.00
N TRP A 529 6.59 -9.17 34.80
CA TRP A 529 7.97 -8.73 34.64
C TRP A 529 8.16 -7.27 35.09
N LEU A 530 7.28 -6.35 34.70
CA LEU A 530 7.41 -4.93 35.03
C LEU A 530 7.28 -4.68 36.54
N LEU A 531 6.25 -5.23 37.18
CA LEU A 531 6.04 -5.08 38.62
C LEU A 531 7.10 -5.86 39.40
N GLY A 532 7.31 -7.12 39.05
CA GLY A 532 8.25 -8.00 39.74
C GLY A 532 9.71 -7.57 39.60
N VAL A 533 10.20 -7.40 38.39
CA VAL A 533 11.63 -7.15 38.09
C VAL A 533 11.97 -5.66 38.07
N LYS A 534 11.14 -4.82 37.44
CA LYS A 534 11.45 -3.40 37.26
C LYS A 534 10.99 -2.52 38.44
N ARG A 535 9.93 -2.91 39.15
CA ARG A 535 9.46 -2.20 40.37
C ARG A 535 9.77 -2.92 41.67
N GLY A 536 10.31 -4.14 41.61
CA GLY A 536 10.75 -4.86 42.80
C GLY A 536 9.58 -5.34 43.68
N GLN A 537 8.44 -5.66 43.07
CA GLN A 537 7.21 -6.09 43.74
C GLN A 537 6.90 -7.57 43.43
N PRO A 538 7.75 -8.52 43.87
CA PRO A 538 7.60 -9.93 43.54
C PRO A 538 6.30 -10.56 44.06
N GLU A 539 5.75 -10.02 45.15
CA GLU A 539 4.49 -10.44 45.78
C GLU A 539 3.28 -10.36 44.85
N THR A 540 3.33 -9.50 43.83
CA THR A 540 2.25 -9.36 42.82
C THR A 540 2.14 -10.57 41.90
N THR A 541 3.23 -11.34 41.73
CA THR A 541 3.34 -12.43 40.75
C THR A 541 2.27 -13.50 40.97
N GLU A 542 2.00 -13.88 42.21
CA GLU A 542 1.07 -14.97 42.51
C GLU A 542 -0.38 -14.60 42.13
N ALA A 543 -0.80 -13.37 42.43
CA ALA A 543 -2.13 -12.88 42.07
C ALA A 543 -2.32 -12.80 40.55
N LEU A 544 -1.30 -12.32 39.82
CA LEU A 544 -1.32 -12.22 38.36
C LEU A 544 -1.34 -13.61 37.69
N LEU A 545 -0.60 -14.59 38.23
CA LEU A 545 -0.66 -15.97 37.75
C LEU A 545 -2.04 -16.60 37.97
N ARG A 546 -2.69 -16.34 39.12
CA ARG A 546 -4.08 -16.79 39.36
C ARG A 546 -5.06 -16.18 38.36
N GLN A 547 -4.87 -14.92 37.99
CA GLN A 547 -5.69 -14.26 36.96
C GLN A 547 -5.52 -14.93 35.59
N ILE A 548 -4.28 -15.27 35.21
CA ILE A 548 -3.99 -16.02 33.97
C ILE A 548 -4.65 -17.39 34.00
N GLU A 549 -4.60 -18.11 35.12
CA GLU A 549 -5.24 -19.41 35.27
C GLU A 549 -6.76 -19.32 35.09
N ALA A 550 -7.40 -18.29 35.64
CA ALA A 550 -8.83 -18.05 35.44
C ALA A 550 -9.18 -17.75 33.97
N ILE A 551 -8.35 -16.98 33.26
CA ILE A 551 -8.53 -16.72 31.82
C ILE A 551 -8.36 -18.01 31.01
N ALA A 552 -7.31 -18.78 31.28
CA ALA A 552 -7.03 -20.03 30.58
C ALA A 552 -8.13 -21.09 30.80
N GLN A 553 -8.72 -21.15 32.00
CA GLN A 553 -9.82 -22.08 32.32
C GLN A 553 -11.14 -21.69 31.64
N SER A 554 -11.34 -20.41 31.34
CA SER A 554 -12.57 -19.90 30.74
C SER A 554 -12.48 -19.67 29.22
N SER A 555 -11.36 -20.05 28.58
CA SER A 555 -11.13 -19.84 27.15
C SER A 555 -10.74 -21.13 26.42
N VAL A 556 -10.86 -21.12 25.08
CA VAL A 556 -10.32 -22.19 24.24
C VAL A 556 -8.80 -22.09 24.21
N VAL A 557 -8.11 -23.16 24.60
CA VAL A 557 -6.64 -23.18 24.72
C VAL A 557 -5.98 -23.59 23.40
N ASP A 558 -5.87 -22.62 22.50
CA ASP A 558 -5.12 -22.75 21.25
C ASP A 558 -3.59 -22.57 21.45
N ASP A 559 -2.83 -22.59 20.35
CA ASP A 559 -1.38 -22.44 20.39
C ASP A 559 -0.93 -21.02 20.81
N GLN A 560 -1.73 -19.99 20.53
CA GLN A 560 -1.44 -18.61 20.93
C GLN A 560 -1.59 -18.44 22.44
N VAL A 561 -2.68 -18.94 23.03
CA VAL A 561 -2.91 -18.97 24.47
C VAL A 561 -1.83 -19.76 25.18
N ARG A 562 -1.43 -20.93 24.64
CA ARG A 562 -0.31 -21.72 25.20
C ARG A 562 1.02 -20.96 25.15
N ALA A 563 1.30 -20.24 24.07
CA ALA A 563 2.51 -19.42 23.96
C ALA A 563 2.51 -18.26 24.96
N ALA A 564 1.40 -17.55 25.10
CA ALA A 564 1.24 -16.47 26.08
C ALA A 564 1.40 -16.99 27.52
N TYR A 565 0.78 -18.14 27.83
CA TYR A 565 0.91 -18.78 29.13
C TYR A 565 2.37 -19.14 29.45
N ARG A 566 3.12 -19.69 28.48
CA ARG A 566 4.55 -19.97 28.66
C ARG A 566 5.36 -18.70 28.97
N ARG A 567 5.08 -17.59 28.27
CA ARG A 567 5.74 -16.30 28.52
C ARG A 567 5.46 -15.80 29.94
N ALA A 568 4.24 -15.95 30.43
CA ALA A 568 3.90 -15.59 31.81
C ALA A 568 4.65 -16.43 32.86
N ILE A 569 4.73 -17.76 32.66
CA ILE A 569 5.51 -18.64 33.54
C ILE A 569 7.00 -18.27 33.51
N ASN A 570 7.53 -17.93 32.31
CA ASN A 570 8.90 -17.45 32.20
C ASN A 570 9.10 -16.13 32.96
N ALA A 571 8.17 -15.17 32.83
CA ALA A 571 8.22 -13.90 33.55
C ALA A 571 8.19 -14.08 35.07
N ALA A 572 7.40 -15.03 35.59
CA ALA A 572 7.39 -15.37 37.02
C ALA A 572 8.74 -15.96 37.49
N GLY A 573 9.35 -16.81 36.67
CA GLY A 573 10.71 -17.30 36.89
C GLY A 573 11.75 -16.17 36.87
N ASP A 574 11.60 -15.22 35.96
CA ASP A 574 12.45 -14.03 35.87
C ASP A 574 12.29 -13.15 37.12
N THR A 575 11.08 -12.94 37.62
CA THR A 575 10.87 -12.24 38.89
C THR A 575 11.57 -12.95 40.04
N ALA A 576 11.37 -14.27 40.21
CA ALA A 576 12.02 -15.04 41.26
C ALA A 576 13.55 -14.98 41.18
N ILE A 577 14.13 -15.12 39.96
CA ILE A 577 15.58 -15.07 39.82
C ILE A 577 16.07 -13.68 40.17
N TRP A 578 15.46 -12.58 39.71
CA TRP A 578 15.93 -11.22 40.01
C TRP A 578 15.91 -10.89 41.51
N HIS A 579 15.01 -11.51 42.29
CA HIS A 579 14.94 -11.40 43.74
C HIS A 579 15.78 -12.41 44.52
N GLY A 580 16.60 -13.22 43.84
CA GLY A 580 17.53 -14.14 44.49
C GLY A 580 16.98 -15.53 44.81
N ASP A 581 15.69 -15.79 44.53
CA ASP A 581 15.08 -17.10 44.75
C ASP A 581 15.34 -18.05 43.57
N ARG A 582 16.52 -18.67 43.61
CA ARG A 582 16.97 -19.63 42.58
C ARG A 582 16.12 -20.89 42.53
N THR A 583 15.55 -21.31 43.65
CA THR A 583 14.79 -22.56 43.75
C THR A 583 13.46 -22.41 43.03
N THR A 584 12.73 -21.34 43.34
CA THR A 584 11.46 -21.01 42.69
C THR A 584 11.66 -20.71 41.20
N ALA A 585 12.68 -19.92 40.85
CA ALA A 585 13.02 -19.63 39.45
C ALA A 585 13.27 -20.91 38.63
N ARG A 586 14.06 -21.84 39.17
CA ARG A 586 14.33 -23.14 38.53
C ARG A 586 13.05 -23.94 38.32
N GLY A 587 12.12 -23.92 39.27
CA GLY A 587 10.81 -24.57 39.15
C GLY A 587 10.03 -24.02 37.96
N PHE A 588 9.89 -22.70 37.87
CA PHE A 588 9.21 -22.04 36.75
C PHE A 588 9.88 -22.31 35.40
N TYR A 589 11.19 -22.18 35.30
CA TYR A 589 11.89 -22.40 34.03
C TYR A 589 11.79 -23.84 33.53
N LYS A 590 11.83 -24.84 34.42
CA LYS A 590 11.54 -26.23 34.06
C LYS A 590 10.13 -26.39 33.51
N ARG A 591 9.15 -25.71 34.12
CA ARG A 591 7.76 -25.71 33.64
C ARG A 591 7.63 -25.07 32.24
N VAL A 592 8.37 -23.98 31.95
CA VAL A 592 8.42 -23.38 30.60
C VAL A 592 8.89 -24.39 29.56
N GLU A 593 10.00 -25.09 29.83
CA GLU A 593 10.56 -26.10 28.91
C GLU A 593 9.59 -27.28 28.72
N LEU A 594 8.91 -27.73 29.79
CA LEU A 594 7.90 -28.79 29.71
C LEU A 594 6.69 -28.39 28.87
N LEU A 595 6.18 -27.17 29.06
CA LEU A 595 5.01 -26.65 28.34
C LEU A 595 5.25 -26.46 26.83
N ARG A 596 6.50 -26.51 26.36
CA ARG A 596 6.78 -26.54 24.92
C ARG A 596 6.40 -27.88 24.27
N GLY A 597 6.27 -28.95 25.04
CA GLY A 597 5.81 -30.26 24.55
C GLY A 597 6.82 -31.03 23.68
N HIS A 598 8.01 -30.49 23.40
CA HIS A 598 9.02 -31.12 22.55
C HIS A 598 10.25 -31.50 23.37
N HIS A 599 10.55 -32.80 23.45
CA HIS A 599 11.76 -33.28 24.09
C HIS A 599 12.99 -32.92 23.24
N ILE A 600 13.96 -32.22 23.82
CA ILE A 600 15.25 -31.92 23.19
C ILE A 600 16.28 -32.90 23.75
N PRO A 601 16.87 -33.79 22.93
CA PRO A 601 17.91 -34.70 23.39
C PRO A 601 19.09 -33.95 24.02
N SER A 602 19.70 -34.54 25.05
CA SER A 602 20.77 -33.91 25.84
C SER A 602 21.96 -33.46 24.98
N GLN A 603 22.35 -34.26 23.98
CA GLN A 603 23.42 -33.92 23.04
C GLN A 603 23.07 -32.69 22.18
N VAL A 604 21.83 -32.62 21.67
CA VAL A 604 21.34 -31.48 20.87
C VAL A 604 21.28 -30.22 21.74
N ARG A 605 20.85 -30.36 22.99
CA ARG A 605 20.84 -29.27 23.96
C ARG A 605 22.25 -28.72 24.19
N ALA A 606 23.22 -29.60 24.49
CA ALA A 606 24.61 -29.20 24.70
C ALA A 606 25.22 -28.51 23.48
N ALA A 607 24.99 -29.06 22.27
CA ALA A 607 25.47 -28.49 21.03
C ALA A 607 24.89 -27.08 20.77
N ARG A 608 23.57 -26.89 20.96
CA ARG A 608 22.92 -25.58 20.78
C ARG A 608 23.40 -24.56 21.80
N ILE A 609 23.48 -24.94 23.07
CA ILE A 609 24.00 -24.05 24.14
C ILE A 609 25.44 -23.63 23.84
N GLY A 610 26.28 -24.53 23.34
CA GLY A 610 27.65 -24.21 22.94
C GLY A 610 27.75 -23.29 21.72
N ALA A 611 26.75 -23.31 20.83
CA ALA A 611 26.75 -22.52 19.60
C ALA A 611 26.32 -21.05 19.82
N TYR A 612 25.37 -20.79 20.73
CA TYR A 612 24.83 -19.44 20.95
C TYR A 612 25.90 -18.36 21.22
N PRO A 613 26.89 -18.57 22.10
CA PRO A 613 27.97 -17.60 22.31
C PRO A 613 28.71 -17.20 21.02
N ASN A 614 28.93 -18.14 20.10
CA ASN A 614 29.64 -17.85 18.85
C ASN A 614 28.79 -17.00 17.91
N ALA A 615 27.50 -17.32 17.77
CA ALA A 615 26.57 -16.51 16.98
C ALA A 615 26.44 -15.08 17.54
N ILE A 616 26.38 -14.93 18.87
CA ILE A 616 26.35 -13.61 19.52
C ILE A 616 27.62 -12.81 19.20
N ARG A 617 28.81 -13.43 19.32
CA ARG A 617 30.09 -12.77 18.99
C ARG A 617 30.16 -12.31 17.54
N GLU A 618 29.64 -13.10 16.60
CA GLU A 618 29.62 -12.75 15.17
C GLU A 618 28.76 -11.50 14.91
N PHE A 619 27.58 -11.42 15.51
CA PHE A 619 26.73 -10.22 15.42
C PHE A 619 27.33 -9.02 16.15
N LEU A 620 28.00 -9.22 17.29
CA LEU A 620 28.72 -8.15 17.97
C LEU A 620 29.89 -7.61 17.15
N ALA A 621 30.64 -8.47 16.46
CA ALA A 621 31.77 -8.08 15.62
C ALA A 621 31.34 -7.25 14.40
N SER A 622 30.12 -7.49 13.90
CA SER A 622 29.50 -6.71 12.81
C SER A 622 28.70 -5.48 13.30
N GLY A 623 28.66 -5.21 14.61
CA GLY A 623 27.89 -4.10 15.18
C GLY A 623 26.38 -4.29 15.16
N ASN A 624 25.87 -5.49 14.84
CA ASN A 624 24.44 -5.78 14.78
C ASN A 624 23.90 -6.21 16.17
N TYR A 625 23.74 -5.23 17.05
CA TYR A 625 23.31 -5.48 18.43
C TYR A 625 21.87 -5.99 18.56
N GLY A 626 21.00 -5.65 17.60
CA GLY A 626 19.62 -6.14 17.56
C GLY A 626 19.58 -7.65 17.33
N ALA A 627 20.25 -8.12 16.27
CA ALA A 627 20.35 -9.56 16.00
C ALA A 627 21.05 -10.32 17.15
N ALA A 628 22.09 -9.74 17.75
CA ALA A 628 22.74 -10.34 18.91
C ALA A 628 21.77 -10.53 20.09
N LEU A 629 20.88 -9.56 20.34
CA LEU A 629 19.88 -9.64 21.40
C LEU A 629 18.80 -10.70 21.08
N GLU A 630 18.40 -10.82 19.82
CA GLU A 630 17.47 -11.86 19.38
C GLU A 630 18.02 -13.26 19.59
N ILE A 631 19.32 -13.48 19.36
CA ILE A 631 19.95 -14.77 19.69
C ILE A 631 19.88 -15.08 21.20
N VAL A 632 20.04 -14.07 22.06
CA VAL A 632 19.86 -14.26 23.51
C VAL A 632 18.39 -14.56 23.85
N ASN A 633 17.44 -13.87 23.25
CA ASN A 633 16.01 -14.14 23.42
C ASN A 633 15.68 -15.58 23.01
N GLU A 634 16.19 -16.05 21.87
CA GLU A 634 15.99 -17.40 21.38
C GLU A 634 16.57 -18.44 22.36
N TRP A 635 17.79 -18.22 22.86
CA TRP A 635 18.39 -19.10 23.87
C TRP A 635 17.50 -19.18 25.11
N GLU A 636 17.08 -18.04 25.64
CA GLU A 636 16.25 -17.93 26.84
C GLU A 636 14.86 -18.56 26.67
N GLU A 637 14.26 -18.46 25.49
CA GLU A 637 12.98 -19.12 25.19
C GLU A 637 13.15 -20.64 25.06
N LYS A 638 14.22 -21.10 24.41
CA LYS A 638 14.44 -22.53 24.16
C LYS A 638 14.87 -23.29 25.41
N PHE A 639 15.72 -22.67 26.23
CA PHE A 639 16.39 -23.27 27.38
C PHE A 639 16.30 -22.35 28.61
N ALA A 640 15.07 -21.99 29.01
CA ALA A 640 14.83 -21.09 30.12
C ALA A 640 15.59 -21.48 31.41
N SER A 641 15.79 -22.78 31.67
CA SER A 641 16.51 -23.23 32.86
C SER A 641 18.01 -22.93 32.85
N ASP A 642 18.58 -22.52 31.71
CA ASP A 642 19.98 -22.07 31.62
C ASP A 642 20.17 -20.64 32.17
N LYS A 643 19.11 -19.84 32.30
CA LYS A 643 19.17 -18.50 32.91
C LYS A 643 19.79 -18.52 34.31
N ILE A 644 19.51 -19.55 35.11
CA ILE A 644 20.06 -19.68 36.47
C ILE A 644 21.58 -19.87 36.49
N LYS A 645 22.20 -20.20 35.34
CA LYS A 645 23.66 -20.34 35.18
C LYS A 645 24.35 -19.00 34.89
N GLY A 646 23.62 -17.91 34.74
CA GLY A 646 24.16 -16.56 34.53
C GLY A 646 24.69 -16.26 33.12
N HIS A 647 24.89 -17.26 32.25
CA HIS A 647 25.43 -17.04 30.90
C HIS A 647 24.59 -16.11 30.02
N THR A 648 23.26 -16.26 30.03
CA THR A 648 22.39 -15.41 29.20
C THR A 648 22.35 -13.98 29.74
N PHE A 649 22.37 -13.80 31.07
CA PHE A 649 22.51 -12.49 31.72
C PHE A 649 23.83 -11.81 31.35
N PHE A 650 24.93 -12.56 31.32
CA PHE A 650 26.24 -12.06 30.90
C PHE A 650 26.17 -11.52 29.47
N TRP A 651 25.74 -12.35 28.51
CA TRP A 651 25.66 -11.93 27.10
C TRP A 651 24.72 -10.75 26.89
N ARG A 652 23.56 -10.74 27.54
CA ARG A 652 22.64 -9.60 27.49
C ARG A 652 23.30 -8.33 28.03
N GLY A 653 23.97 -8.41 29.18
CA GLY A 653 24.73 -7.31 29.77
C GLY A 653 25.83 -6.78 28.85
N THR A 654 26.59 -7.68 28.21
CA THR A 654 27.62 -7.34 27.22
C THR A 654 27.05 -6.60 26.02
N ILE A 655 25.94 -7.09 25.44
CA ILE A 655 25.28 -6.44 24.30
C ILE A 655 24.79 -5.04 24.68
N LEU A 656 24.16 -4.90 25.85
CA LEU A 656 23.66 -3.62 26.36
C LEU A 656 24.80 -2.62 26.62
N ALA A 657 25.95 -3.10 27.11
CA ALA A 657 27.15 -2.27 27.29
C ALA A 657 27.65 -1.71 25.95
N ARG A 658 27.67 -2.53 24.89
CA ARG A 658 28.04 -2.11 23.52
C ARG A 658 27.05 -1.11 22.92
N ARG A 659 25.78 -1.17 23.32
CA ARG A 659 24.72 -0.20 22.99
C ARG A 659 24.75 1.07 23.84
N GLN A 660 25.73 1.24 24.73
CA GLN A 660 25.83 2.36 25.67
C GLN A 660 24.64 2.45 26.66
N GLN A 661 23.91 1.36 26.85
CA GLN A 661 22.82 1.27 27.83
C GLN A 661 23.39 0.88 29.20
N HIS A 662 24.28 1.72 29.73
CA HIS A 662 25.17 1.40 30.85
C HIS A 662 24.42 1.01 32.13
N GLN A 663 23.26 1.60 32.40
CA GLN A 663 22.45 1.27 33.58
C GLN A 663 21.94 -0.18 33.54
N ASP A 664 21.33 -0.60 32.44
CA ASP A 664 20.84 -1.97 32.30
C ASP A 664 22.02 -2.95 32.14
N ALA A 665 23.07 -2.58 31.41
CA ALA A 665 24.28 -3.38 31.32
C ALA A 665 24.86 -3.73 32.70
N ALA A 666 25.03 -2.73 33.57
CA ALA A 666 25.51 -2.92 34.93
C ALA A 666 24.60 -3.86 35.74
N ARG A 667 23.27 -3.71 35.61
CA ARG A 667 22.31 -4.60 36.28
C ARG A 667 22.43 -6.05 35.83
N TYR A 668 22.48 -6.30 34.52
CA TYR A 668 22.56 -7.64 33.95
C TYR A 668 23.91 -8.32 34.25
N LEU A 669 25.02 -7.60 34.15
CA LEU A 669 26.36 -8.12 34.46
C LEU A 669 26.50 -8.46 35.96
N ALA A 670 26.05 -7.58 36.84
CA ALA A 670 26.04 -7.85 38.28
C ALA A 670 25.20 -9.10 38.62
N ARG A 671 24.04 -9.26 37.94
CA ARG A 671 23.20 -10.45 38.09
C ARG A 671 23.90 -11.72 37.61
N ALA A 672 24.61 -11.66 36.48
CA ALA A 672 25.36 -12.79 35.95
C ALA A 672 26.45 -13.28 36.93
N ILE A 673 27.25 -12.35 37.45
CA ILE A 673 28.32 -12.62 38.44
C ILE A 673 27.73 -13.20 39.72
N GLY A 674 26.64 -12.61 40.22
CA GLY A 674 25.97 -13.08 41.43
C GLY A 674 25.34 -14.47 41.28
N LEU A 675 24.99 -14.90 40.07
CA LEU A 675 24.44 -16.22 39.80
C LEU A 675 25.52 -17.30 39.68
N ALA A 676 26.66 -16.98 39.08
CA ALA A 676 27.69 -17.95 38.74
C ALA A 676 29.09 -17.43 39.06
N THR A 677 29.37 -17.23 40.35
CA THR A 677 30.74 -16.98 40.84
C THR A 677 31.62 -18.21 40.54
N GLY A 678 32.81 -17.96 40.02
CA GLY A 678 33.75 -18.95 39.47
C GLY A 678 33.49 -19.33 38.02
N ALA A 679 32.52 -18.73 37.33
CA ALA A 679 32.26 -19.02 35.92
C ALA A 679 33.38 -18.47 35.01
N SER A 680 33.60 -19.12 33.86
CA SER A 680 34.64 -18.71 32.91
C SER A 680 34.42 -17.31 32.33
N PHE A 681 33.19 -16.78 32.36
CA PHE A 681 32.88 -15.42 31.91
C PHE A 681 33.02 -14.37 33.03
N GLU A 682 33.24 -14.76 34.29
CA GLU A 682 33.28 -13.83 35.41
C GLU A 682 34.34 -12.72 35.25
N PRO A 683 35.58 -13.02 34.81
CA PRO A 683 36.59 -11.97 34.65
C PRO A 683 36.14 -10.86 33.68
N GLU A 684 35.65 -11.27 32.51
CA GLU A 684 35.10 -10.36 31.50
C GLU A 684 33.87 -9.60 32.04
N ALA A 685 32.97 -10.29 32.73
CA ALA A 685 31.77 -9.69 33.28
C ALA A 685 32.08 -8.60 34.31
N ARG A 686 33.04 -8.84 35.21
CA ARG A 686 33.48 -7.86 36.21
C ARG A 686 34.15 -6.65 35.57
N TRP A 687 35.01 -6.89 34.58
CA TRP A 687 35.62 -5.81 33.81
C TRP A 687 34.55 -4.94 33.14
N GLN A 688 33.63 -5.54 32.39
CA GLN A 688 32.55 -4.81 31.72
C GLN A 688 31.62 -4.11 32.71
N LEU A 689 31.34 -4.72 33.87
CA LEU A 689 30.55 -4.11 34.93
C LEU A 689 31.24 -2.86 35.48
N ALA A 690 32.53 -2.94 35.77
CA ALA A 690 33.31 -1.79 36.21
C ALA A 690 33.28 -0.66 35.18
N MET A 691 33.44 -0.98 33.89
CA MET A 691 33.37 0.02 32.82
C MET A 691 31.98 0.66 32.72
N ALA A 692 30.91 -0.13 32.82
CA ALA A 692 29.55 0.41 32.84
C ALA A 692 29.31 1.30 34.06
N LEU A 693 29.83 0.95 35.24
CA LEU A 693 29.74 1.77 36.45
C LEU A 693 30.51 3.09 36.32
N GLU A 694 31.69 3.10 35.68
CA GLU A 694 32.43 4.33 35.38
C GLU A 694 31.62 5.29 34.50
N GLN A 695 30.97 4.77 33.45
CA GLN A 695 30.13 5.58 32.57
C GLN A 695 28.90 6.14 33.29
N LEU A 696 28.47 5.52 34.39
CA LEU A 696 27.41 6.02 35.26
C LEU A 696 27.93 6.97 36.36
N GLY A 697 29.22 7.33 36.37
CA GLY A 697 29.84 8.16 37.40
C GLY A 697 30.03 7.44 38.74
N ARG A 698 29.81 6.13 38.81
CA ARG A 698 29.92 5.31 40.03
C ARG A 698 31.36 4.79 40.22
N HIS A 699 32.33 5.70 40.22
CA HIS A 699 33.76 5.38 40.21
C HIS A 699 34.21 4.48 41.38
N LYS A 700 33.68 4.71 42.59
CA LYS A 700 34.01 3.87 43.76
C LYS A 700 33.54 2.43 43.57
N ASP A 701 32.34 2.24 43.03
CA ASP A 701 31.80 0.90 42.77
C ASP A 701 32.58 0.20 41.67
N ALA A 702 33.01 0.94 40.64
CA ALA A 702 33.88 0.42 39.59
C ALA A 702 35.23 -0.07 40.16
N GLN A 703 35.88 0.71 41.02
CA GLN A 703 37.12 0.32 41.70
C GLN A 703 36.95 -0.95 42.54
N VAL A 704 35.82 -1.06 43.25
CA VAL A 704 35.49 -2.27 44.02
C VAL A 704 35.39 -3.50 43.11
N GLU A 705 34.75 -3.37 41.94
CA GLU A 705 34.64 -4.49 41.00
C GLU A 705 35.98 -4.85 40.33
N LEU A 706 36.84 -3.87 40.02
CA LEU A 706 38.20 -4.13 39.53
C LEU A 706 39.07 -4.82 40.59
N ALA A 707 38.95 -4.42 41.86
CA ALA A 707 39.64 -5.07 42.96
C ALA A 707 39.17 -6.53 43.15
N LYS A 708 37.85 -6.79 43.04
CA LYS A 708 37.30 -8.15 43.05
C LYS A 708 37.79 -8.98 41.87
N LEU A 709 37.93 -8.37 40.68
CA LEU A 709 38.50 -9.01 39.50
C LEU A 709 39.94 -9.45 39.74
N LEU A 710 40.80 -8.57 40.27
CA LEU A 710 42.18 -8.94 40.64
C LEU A 710 42.24 -10.06 41.69
N ALA A 711 41.29 -10.08 42.62
CA ALA A 711 41.21 -11.10 43.66
C ALA A 711 40.82 -12.51 43.14
N ILE A 712 40.31 -12.63 41.90
CA ILE A 712 40.07 -13.93 41.27
C ILE A 712 41.40 -14.70 41.08
N GLY A 713 42.51 -13.99 40.85
CA GLY A 713 43.84 -14.59 40.74
C GLY A 713 44.08 -15.40 39.46
N MET A 714 43.18 -15.30 38.48
CA MET A 714 43.38 -15.85 37.14
C MET A 714 44.32 -14.96 36.32
N ASN A 715 45.20 -15.56 35.52
CA ASN A 715 46.05 -14.82 34.59
C ASN A 715 45.35 -14.78 33.22
N ASP A 716 44.49 -13.77 33.04
CA ASP A 716 43.76 -13.51 31.80
C ASP A 716 43.85 -12.03 31.39
N GLU A 717 43.42 -11.73 30.16
CA GLU A 717 43.52 -10.38 29.59
C GLU A 717 42.77 -9.33 30.43
N PHE A 718 41.61 -9.67 31.00
CA PHE A 718 40.79 -8.74 31.77
C PHE A 718 41.43 -8.40 33.12
N THR A 719 42.13 -9.35 33.72
CA THR A 719 42.87 -9.15 34.96
C THR A 719 44.09 -8.23 34.75
N ASP A 720 44.77 -8.37 33.61
CA ASP A 720 45.87 -7.46 33.23
C ASP A 720 45.34 -6.04 32.95
N MET A 721 44.24 -5.93 32.19
CA MET A 721 43.55 -4.65 31.96
C MET A 721 43.11 -3.97 33.27
N ALA A 722 42.58 -4.74 34.23
CA ALA A 722 42.19 -4.23 35.54
C ALA A 722 43.39 -3.71 36.35
N ARG A 723 44.54 -4.38 36.25
CA ARG A 723 45.79 -3.96 36.92
C ARG A 723 46.32 -2.65 36.35
N GLU A 724 46.28 -2.48 35.03
CA GLU A 724 46.67 -1.22 34.38
C GLU A 724 45.73 -0.08 34.76
N LYS A 725 44.41 -0.32 34.66
CA LYS A 725 43.38 0.66 34.98
C LYS A 725 43.49 1.19 36.42
N LEU A 726 43.70 0.30 37.40
CA LEU A 726 43.85 0.70 38.80
C LEU A 726 45.15 1.47 39.07
N LYS A 727 46.21 1.29 38.27
CA LYS A 727 47.43 2.09 38.35
C LYS A 727 47.24 3.50 37.79
N GLU A 728 46.45 3.66 36.73
CA GLU A 728 46.15 4.98 36.15
C GLU A 728 45.24 5.84 37.05
N GLN A 729 44.54 5.22 38.00
CA GLN A 729 43.64 5.89 38.95
C GLN A 729 44.30 6.22 40.31
N GLN A 730 45.55 5.81 40.52
CA GLN A 730 46.40 6.17 41.65
C GLN A 730 47.27 7.37 41.29
#